data_AF-A0A968JN09-F1
#
_entry.id   AF-A0A968JN09-F1
#
_cell.length_a   1.000
_cell.length_b   1.000
_cell.length_c   1.000
_cell.angle_alpha   90.00
_cell.angle_beta   90.00
_cell.angle_gamma   90.00
#
_symmetry.space_group_name_H-M   'P 1'
#
loop_
_entity.id
_entity.type
_entity.pdbx_description
1 polymer ?
#
loop_
_entity_poly.entity_id
_entity_poly.type
_entity_poly.pdbx_seq_one_letter_code
_entity_poly.pdbx_strand_id
1 'polypeptide(L)'
;MPTLNTVRDITSLQQTVGTFNLNDAANVFIMAGGTIRIYDACGIDGRAFDVLSSKANINVTGGTLELIPTTGTLLADAANLLIYSNAPINNLIINRASSSTGVQLFTYPLEVLRDLTITAGTLNANNLNVSIGRNFSLANGVTYTPGNNWTVFNGSASQSLSINTASALSFKKLKIDKPDGTVLTISGSQSTLNASDSVMILNGTLADGGKTINFTTSGTTITSYFYHSGLHTGAGKIVFADDDPQIIDGDGTGIFQNIELNNTDASTAPVSLKANLTINGTLTFSQDKLLNIDTYNLRLNASADIVNSGAARYIQTKGGAGDGGLTLVYPSPTTLTFPVGASSTSHALPQYTPASIGITGSPTALGSITVIPVGYEHPATTTNGRSLTYFWKVKSSGFVLGSATVTHKYTYSQSDVITDVGITENEYVAARYNPSAYTWTKGDANDVDEGNNVIGEPGAGNFLENTTFIDGDYTAGDDNPTNPFGVPTKYYSRQTGNWNSVNTWSNTGHTGAAASSTPGINDVVIIGGNDSVYLSTHNTNINTGVQNCASLQIERGSALDIGYNPACNFGIVQSHPNGNGNFRLTTTYNSGNYFTFPSGDFSDFNVNLGTTEIYSTNTAAGTTYWLPNNVTSYGNLIISPAGGSNIIFGNTDITVYGNCIIRGTNPRSWFLPTWDGNYPGGIARISKTITIKGYMDIQGGAFGWYGNNGGGAQNVITPR
;
A
#
# COMPACT_ATOMS: atom_id res chain seq x y z
N MET A 1 41.95 41.99 14.20
CA MET A 1 41.62 41.54 12.84
C MET A 1 41.96 42.68 11.89
N PRO A 2 42.74 42.47 10.82
CA PRO A 2 42.87 43.46 9.76
C PRO A 2 41.47 43.80 9.22
N THR A 3 41.22 45.08 8.91
CA THR A 3 40.00 45.50 8.21
C THR A 3 40.00 44.92 6.79
N LEU A 4 38.94 44.20 6.42
CA LEU A 4 38.77 43.64 5.07
C LEU A 4 38.69 44.78 4.05
N ASN A 5 39.51 44.74 3.00
CA ASN A 5 39.38 45.66 1.88
C ASN A 5 38.19 45.23 1.02
N THR A 6 37.18 46.10 0.90
CA THR A 6 35.95 45.85 0.14
C THR A 6 35.97 46.51 -1.24
N VAL A 7 37.07 47.11 -1.67
CA VAL A 7 37.20 47.69 -3.02
C VAL A 7 37.36 46.56 -4.04
N ARG A 8 36.41 46.45 -4.97
CA ARG A 8 36.45 45.43 -6.03
C ARG A 8 37.20 45.95 -7.25
N ASP A 9 37.94 45.05 -7.89
CA ASP A 9 38.65 45.29 -9.14
C ASP A 9 38.48 44.09 -10.08
N ILE A 10 38.24 44.38 -11.36
CA ILE A 10 38.08 43.40 -12.44
C ILE A 10 39.36 43.18 -13.24
N THR A 11 40.41 43.99 -13.03
CA THR A 11 41.60 44.02 -13.88
C THR A 11 42.45 42.75 -13.86
N SER A 12 42.15 41.78 -12.98
CA SER A 12 42.91 40.53 -12.82
C SER A 12 42.04 39.28 -12.58
N LEU A 13 40.74 39.33 -12.87
CA LEU A 13 39.84 38.19 -12.64
C LEU A 13 39.73 37.27 -13.86
N GLN A 14 39.97 35.97 -13.67
CA GLN A 14 39.63 34.96 -14.66
C GLN A 14 38.14 34.62 -14.54
N GLN A 15 37.34 35.14 -15.47
CA GLN A 15 35.88 35.16 -15.34
C GLN A 15 35.21 33.77 -15.38
N THR A 16 35.89 32.75 -15.88
CA THR A 16 35.33 31.41 -16.08
C THR A 16 35.51 30.46 -14.89
N VAL A 17 36.17 30.88 -13.81
CA VAL A 17 36.47 30.04 -12.64
C VAL A 17 36.13 30.76 -11.34
N GLY A 18 35.89 29.98 -10.29
CA GLY A 18 35.51 30.48 -8.98
C GLY A 18 36.68 31.01 -8.16
N THR A 19 36.36 31.81 -7.14
CA THR A 19 37.32 32.36 -6.18
C THR A 19 38.25 31.30 -5.60
N PHE A 20 37.69 30.15 -5.22
CA PHE A 20 38.44 28.92 -5.02
C PHE A 20 38.13 28.00 -6.19
N ASN A 21 39.15 27.56 -6.93
CA ASN A 21 38.94 26.65 -8.04
C ASN A 21 39.98 25.53 -8.15
N LEU A 22 39.45 24.32 -8.34
CA LEU A 22 40.09 23.14 -8.91
C LEU A 22 39.20 22.71 -10.08
N ASN A 23 39.38 23.40 -11.21
CA ASN A 23 38.44 23.42 -12.33
C ASN A 23 38.68 22.32 -13.38
N ASP A 24 39.59 21.38 -13.13
CA ASP A 24 39.87 20.24 -14.01
C ASP A 24 39.64 18.90 -13.28
N ALA A 25 39.10 17.90 -13.98
CA ALA A 25 38.88 16.55 -13.45
C ALA A 25 40.18 15.88 -12.96
N ALA A 26 41.33 16.25 -13.52
CA ALA A 26 42.65 15.78 -13.13
C ALA A 26 43.16 16.41 -11.82
N ASN A 27 42.56 17.51 -11.35
CA ASN A 27 42.95 18.12 -10.08
C ASN A 27 42.62 17.18 -8.91
N VAL A 28 43.47 17.23 -7.86
CA VAL A 28 43.29 16.46 -6.63
C VAL A 28 42.78 17.38 -5.52
N PHE A 29 41.66 17.01 -4.90
CA PHE A 29 41.09 17.73 -3.76
C PHE A 29 41.09 16.85 -2.52
N ILE A 30 41.89 17.24 -1.53
CA ILE A 30 41.96 16.56 -0.23
C ILE A 30 41.71 17.59 0.87
N MET A 31 40.69 17.36 1.71
CA MET A 31 40.38 18.22 2.85
C MET A 31 40.14 17.38 4.11
N ALA A 32 41.10 17.42 5.04
CA ALA A 32 41.02 16.70 6.32
C ALA A 32 40.66 17.61 7.51
N GLY A 33 40.63 18.93 7.32
CA GLY A 33 40.44 19.91 8.40
C GLY A 33 40.49 21.36 7.89
N GLY A 34 40.54 22.32 8.81
CA GLY A 34 40.65 23.76 8.49
C GLY A 34 39.36 24.40 8.00
N THR A 35 39.45 25.64 7.51
CA THR A 35 38.30 26.41 7.00
C THR A 35 38.67 27.17 5.74
N ILE A 36 37.88 27.01 4.68
CA ILE A 36 37.90 27.85 3.48
C ILE A 36 36.82 28.92 3.67
N ARG A 37 37.21 30.20 3.71
CA ARG A 37 36.27 31.32 3.80
C ARG A 37 36.26 32.10 2.49
N ILE A 38 35.08 32.28 1.90
CA ILE A 38 34.92 33.03 0.66
C ILE A 38 33.96 34.18 0.92
N TYR A 39 34.47 35.41 0.76
CA TYR A 39 33.72 36.64 1.02
C TYR A 39 33.02 37.17 -0.23
N ASP A 40 33.55 36.83 -1.41
CA ASP A 40 33.09 37.34 -2.70
C ASP A 40 33.42 36.37 -3.84
N ALA A 41 32.72 36.50 -4.96
CA ALA A 41 32.98 35.73 -6.17
C ALA A 41 33.97 36.46 -7.10
N CYS A 42 34.82 35.69 -7.79
CA CYS A 42 35.61 36.19 -8.90
C CYS A 42 34.79 36.15 -10.20
N GLY A 43 34.84 37.22 -11.01
CA GLY A 43 34.21 37.28 -12.33
C GLY A 43 32.73 37.69 -12.30
N ILE A 44 32.11 37.73 -13.48
CA ILE A 44 30.71 38.19 -13.66
C ILE A 44 29.66 37.12 -13.35
N ASP A 45 30.05 35.84 -13.34
CA ASP A 45 29.12 34.71 -13.19
C ASP A 45 28.85 34.31 -11.73
N GLY A 46 29.52 34.94 -10.76
CA GLY A 46 29.30 34.66 -9.34
C GLY A 46 29.90 33.34 -8.86
N ARG A 47 30.82 32.70 -9.62
CA ARG A 47 31.47 31.45 -9.19
C ARG A 47 32.31 31.68 -7.93
N ALA A 48 31.97 30.98 -6.86
CA ALA A 48 32.67 31.12 -5.58
C ALA A 48 33.55 29.90 -5.30
N PHE A 49 32.99 28.69 -5.39
CA PHE A 49 33.67 27.45 -5.05
C PHE A 49 33.53 26.41 -6.15
N ASP A 50 34.63 26.14 -6.84
CA ASP A 50 34.72 25.15 -7.91
C ASP A 50 35.63 23.99 -7.50
N VAL A 51 35.08 22.78 -7.46
CA VAL A 51 35.87 21.56 -7.33
C VAL A 51 35.32 20.53 -8.31
N LEU A 52 35.94 20.47 -9.48
CA LEU A 52 35.54 19.64 -10.61
C LEU A 52 36.36 18.35 -10.72
N SER A 53 37.23 18.11 -9.74
CA SER A 53 38.00 16.87 -9.57
C SER A 53 37.13 15.62 -9.81
N SER A 54 37.71 14.61 -10.46
CA SER A 54 37.07 13.30 -10.59
C SER A 54 36.92 12.63 -9.21
N LYS A 55 35.92 11.75 -9.04
CA LYS A 55 35.65 11.09 -7.74
C LYS A 55 36.87 10.36 -7.15
N ALA A 56 37.73 9.79 -8.01
CA ALA A 56 38.96 9.11 -7.58
C ALA A 56 40.02 10.08 -7.02
N ASN A 57 39.93 11.35 -7.38
CA ASN A 57 40.86 12.41 -6.96
C ASN A 57 40.34 13.22 -5.77
N ILE A 58 39.25 12.77 -5.13
CA ILE A 58 38.60 13.47 -4.03
C ILE A 58 38.74 12.65 -2.74
N ASN A 59 39.21 13.29 -1.67
CA ASN A 59 39.19 12.72 -0.33
C ASN A 59 38.88 13.78 0.73
N VAL A 60 37.65 13.77 1.25
CA VAL A 60 37.19 14.74 2.25
C VAL A 60 36.84 13.99 3.52
N THR A 61 37.60 14.28 4.59
CA THR A 61 37.42 13.66 5.92
C THR A 61 37.16 14.68 7.02
N GLY A 62 37.31 15.98 6.72
CA GLY A 62 37.14 17.06 7.68
C GLY A 62 37.07 18.43 7.00
N GLY A 63 37.06 19.47 7.83
CA GLY A 63 37.10 20.87 7.37
C GLY A 63 35.74 21.54 7.19
N THR A 64 35.77 22.84 6.88
CA THR A 64 34.58 23.69 6.72
C THR A 64 34.71 24.59 5.50
N LEU A 65 33.66 24.66 4.68
CA LEU A 65 33.46 25.73 3.71
C LEU A 65 32.50 26.76 4.34
N GLU A 66 32.94 28.00 4.44
CA GLU A 66 32.13 29.11 4.94
C GLU A 66 32.00 30.18 3.85
N LEU A 67 30.78 30.41 3.36
CA LEU A 67 30.47 31.49 2.43
C LEU A 67 29.93 32.69 3.23
N ILE A 68 30.60 33.82 3.05
CA ILE A 68 30.38 35.06 3.79
C ILE A 68 30.11 36.19 2.79
N PRO A 69 28.99 36.16 2.02
CA PRO A 69 28.70 37.26 1.12
C PRO A 69 28.81 38.60 1.86
N THR A 70 29.54 39.53 1.25
CA THR A 70 29.94 40.80 1.85
C THR A 70 29.77 41.90 0.80
N THR A 71 29.22 43.04 1.20
CA THR A 71 29.07 44.21 0.33
C THR A 71 30.44 44.72 -0.09
N GLY A 72 30.67 44.76 -1.40
CA GLY A 72 31.81 45.45 -1.97
C GLY A 72 31.50 46.90 -2.32
N THR A 73 32.54 47.62 -2.70
CA THR A 73 32.52 49.02 -3.15
C THR A 73 33.05 49.13 -4.58
N LEU A 74 32.70 50.21 -5.28
CA LEU A 74 32.95 50.49 -6.71
C LEU A 74 32.19 49.63 -7.71
N LEU A 75 32.07 48.32 -7.48
CA LEU A 75 31.36 47.40 -8.36
C LEU A 75 30.20 46.72 -7.62
N ALA A 76 29.14 46.40 -8.36
CA ALA A 76 27.96 45.72 -7.84
C ALA A 76 28.33 44.34 -7.26
N ASP A 77 27.57 43.91 -6.25
CA ASP A 77 27.69 42.55 -5.71
C ASP A 77 27.22 41.54 -6.76
N ALA A 78 27.85 40.35 -6.78
CA ALA A 78 27.29 39.22 -7.53
C ALA A 78 25.87 38.90 -7.01
N ALA A 79 24.96 38.52 -7.91
CA ALA A 79 23.61 38.14 -7.50
C ALA A 79 23.64 36.89 -6.60
N ASN A 80 24.49 35.92 -6.94
CA ASN A 80 24.70 34.70 -6.18
C ASN A 80 26.19 34.34 -6.09
N LEU A 81 26.60 33.76 -4.97
CA LEU A 81 27.81 32.96 -4.86
C LEU A 81 27.48 31.51 -5.24
N LEU A 82 28.07 31.01 -6.32
CA LEU A 82 27.80 29.68 -6.85
C LEU A 82 28.72 28.63 -6.25
N ILE A 83 28.14 27.50 -5.85
CA ILE A 83 28.84 26.27 -5.49
C ILE A 83 28.76 25.30 -6.67
N TYR A 84 29.90 24.97 -7.26
CA TYR A 84 30.03 24.03 -8.36
C TYR A 84 31.07 22.95 -7.99
N SER A 85 30.64 21.99 -7.16
CA SER A 85 31.52 20.97 -6.58
C SER A 85 31.02 19.56 -6.84
N ASN A 86 31.85 18.73 -7.45
CA ASN A 86 31.68 17.26 -7.52
C ASN A 86 32.19 16.58 -6.24
N ALA A 87 32.97 17.28 -5.41
CA ALA A 87 33.39 16.82 -4.10
C ALA A 87 32.33 17.09 -3.02
N PRO A 88 32.17 16.17 -2.04
CA PRO A 88 31.37 16.47 -0.87
C PRO A 88 32.06 17.54 -0.02
N ILE A 89 31.27 18.26 0.77
CA ILE A 89 31.75 19.27 1.71
C ILE A 89 31.59 18.70 3.12
N ASN A 90 32.63 18.76 3.95
CA ASN A 90 32.51 18.19 5.28
C ASN A 90 31.55 18.98 6.18
N ASN A 91 31.76 20.29 6.35
CA ASN A 91 30.78 21.21 6.95
C ASN A 91 30.54 22.40 6.01
N LEU A 92 29.29 22.83 5.86
CA LEU A 92 28.94 24.02 5.08
C LEU A 92 28.28 25.06 5.99
N ILE A 93 28.82 26.28 6.00
CA ILE A 93 28.28 27.43 6.73
C ILE A 93 27.98 28.56 5.74
N ILE A 94 26.77 29.11 5.84
CA ILE A 94 26.37 30.33 5.15
C ILE A 94 26.12 31.40 6.20
N ASN A 95 26.95 32.43 6.17
CA ASN A 95 27.02 33.44 7.21
C ASN A 95 27.22 34.81 6.56
N ARG A 96 26.20 35.26 5.82
CA ARG A 96 26.24 36.55 5.12
C ARG A 96 26.52 37.68 6.10
N ALA A 97 27.65 38.39 5.90
CA ALA A 97 28.06 39.51 6.74
C ALA A 97 27.35 40.80 6.33
N SER A 98 27.19 41.02 5.03
CA SER A 98 26.49 42.15 4.42
C SER A 98 26.08 41.78 2.98
N SER A 99 25.48 42.68 2.21
CA SER A 99 24.96 42.47 0.84
C SER A 99 23.58 41.81 0.73
N SER A 100 23.07 41.80 -0.52
CA SER A 100 21.85 41.07 -0.92
C SER A 100 22.16 39.73 -1.61
N THR A 101 23.43 39.42 -1.84
CA THR A 101 23.89 38.20 -2.53
C THR A 101 23.40 36.93 -1.84
N GLY A 102 22.85 36.00 -2.62
CA GLY A 102 22.49 34.65 -2.15
C GLY A 102 23.61 33.64 -2.35
N VAL A 103 23.47 32.44 -1.80
CA VAL A 103 24.28 31.28 -2.17
C VAL A 103 23.43 30.34 -3.01
N GLN A 104 23.97 29.81 -4.10
CA GLN A 104 23.23 28.93 -5.00
C GLN A 104 24.06 27.74 -5.48
N LEU A 105 23.44 26.56 -5.58
CA LEU A 105 24.05 25.40 -6.23
C LEU A 105 24.01 25.54 -7.76
N PHE A 106 25.07 25.10 -8.44
CA PHE A 106 25.17 25.27 -9.89
C PHE A 106 24.77 24.02 -10.69
N THR A 107 25.58 22.96 -10.69
CA THR A 107 25.37 21.77 -11.55
C THR A 107 25.27 20.45 -10.78
N TYR A 108 25.99 20.32 -9.66
CA TYR A 108 26.05 19.06 -8.90
C TYR A 108 25.18 19.11 -7.64
N PRO A 109 24.55 17.99 -7.25
CA PRO A 109 23.96 17.83 -5.92
C PRO A 109 24.96 18.17 -4.83
N LEU A 110 24.47 18.77 -3.75
CA LEU A 110 25.29 19.07 -2.58
C LEU A 110 25.29 17.88 -1.63
N GLU A 111 26.47 17.34 -1.36
CA GLU A 111 26.67 16.34 -0.30
C GLU A 111 27.44 17.00 0.86
N VAL A 112 26.79 17.14 2.02
CA VAL A 112 27.40 17.61 3.26
C VAL A 112 27.61 16.43 4.20
N LEU A 113 28.88 16.06 4.45
CA LEU A 113 29.20 14.86 5.26
C LEU A 113 28.81 15.02 6.74
N ARG A 114 28.79 16.27 7.24
CA ARG A 114 28.44 16.59 8.63
C ARG A 114 27.38 17.69 8.68
N ASP A 115 27.74 18.90 9.10
CA ASP A 115 26.78 19.93 9.48
C ASP A 115 26.57 20.95 8.35
N LEU A 116 25.30 21.20 8.01
CA LEU A 116 24.85 22.31 7.16
C LEU A 116 24.26 23.39 8.06
N THR A 117 24.78 24.62 8.01
CA THR A 117 24.31 25.73 8.85
C THR A 117 24.08 26.98 8.03
N ILE A 118 22.89 27.57 8.14
CA ILE A 118 22.58 28.90 7.61
C ILE A 118 22.33 29.82 8.79
N THR A 119 23.34 30.63 9.11
CA THR A 119 23.30 31.59 10.23
C THR A 119 22.75 32.94 9.76
N ALA A 120 23.09 33.33 8.52
CA ALA A 120 22.61 34.55 7.89
C ALA A 120 22.64 34.41 6.36
N GLY A 121 21.62 34.93 5.66
CA GLY A 121 21.53 34.89 4.19
C GLY A 121 20.63 33.78 3.66
N THR A 122 20.92 33.32 2.44
CA THR A 122 20.07 32.35 1.72
C THR A 122 20.88 31.23 1.09
N LEU A 123 20.28 30.03 1.00
CA LEU A 123 20.78 28.92 0.18
C LEU A 123 19.68 28.51 -0.80
N ASN A 124 19.98 28.63 -2.10
CA ASN A 124 19.15 28.11 -3.18
C ASN A 124 19.73 26.78 -3.70
N ALA A 125 18.99 25.70 -3.52
CA ALA A 125 19.38 24.38 -4.00
C ALA A 125 19.28 24.25 -5.53
N ASN A 126 18.59 25.17 -6.22
CA ASN A 126 18.51 25.22 -7.68
C ASN A 126 18.08 23.88 -8.30
N ASN A 127 17.07 23.23 -7.71
CA ASN A 127 16.55 21.91 -8.08
C ASN A 127 17.50 20.72 -7.83
N LEU A 128 18.69 20.95 -7.26
CA LEU A 128 19.68 19.93 -6.99
C LEU A 128 19.51 19.35 -5.58
N ASN A 129 19.62 18.03 -5.46
CA ASN A 129 19.49 17.34 -4.17
C ASN A 129 20.52 17.83 -3.16
N VAL A 130 20.12 17.88 -1.90
CA VAL A 130 20.98 18.22 -0.77
C VAL A 130 20.97 17.06 0.22
N SER A 131 22.10 16.40 0.41
CA SER A 131 22.27 15.33 1.40
C SER A 131 23.07 15.82 2.60
N ILE A 132 22.60 15.50 3.80
CA ILE A 132 23.19 15.95 5.07
C ILE A 132 23.47 14.72 5.94
N GLY A 133 24.74 14.53 6.30
CA GLY A 133 25.21 13.41 7.12
C GLY A 133 25.16 13.67 8.63
N ARG A 134 24.99 14.93 9.09
CA ARG A 134 24.76 15.26 10.51
C ARG A 134 23.66 16.32 10.71
N ASN A 135 23.92 17.52 11.20
CA ASN A 135 22.84 18.44 11.57
C ASN A 135 22.55 19.46 10.46
N PHE A 136 21.28 19.87 10.35
CA PHE A 136 20.87 21.03 9.55
C PHE A 136 20.29 22.11 10.46
N SER A 137 20.93 23.27 10.52
CA SER A 137 20.50 24.40 11.38
C SER A 137 20.18 25.63 10.56
N LEU A 138 18.98 26.18 10.77
CA LEU A 138 18.48 27.41 10.16
C LEU A 138 18.21 28.43 11.27
N ALA A 139 18.92 29.55 11.25
CA ALA A 139 18.70 30.65 12.18
C ALA A 139 17.46 31.49 11.83
N ASN A 140 17.08 32.43 12.69
CA ASN A 140 16.03 33.38 12.35
C ASN A 140 16.48 34.31 11.21
N GLY A 141 15.55 34.66 10.31
CA GLY A 141 15.80 35.58 9.19
C GLY A 141 16.56 34.99 8.00
N VAL A 142 16.77 33.67 7.96
CA VAL A 142 17.43 32.98 6.82
C VAL A 142 16.42 32.31 5.90
N THR A 143 16.83 31.99 4.67
CA THR A 143 15.99 31.28 3.69
C THR A 143 16.72 30.07 3.10
N TYR A 144 16.02 28.94 3.05
CA TYR A 144 16.41 27.79 2.23
C TYR A 144 15.38 27.61 1.11
N THR A 145 15.85 27.65 -0.14
CA THR A 145 15.01 27.50 -1.33
C THR A 145 15.28 26.15 -1.98
N PRO A 146 14.39 25.15 -1.84
CA PRO A 146 14.62 23.78 -2.32
C PRO A 146 14.55 23.62 -3.85
N GLY A 147 13.77 24.45 -4.57
CA GLY A 147 13.40 24.15 -5.96
C GLY A 147 12.68 22.80 -6.04
N ASN A 148 13.05 21.93 -7.00
CA ASN A 148 12.51 20.57 -7.15
C ASN A 148 13.26 19.48 -6.38
N ASN A 149 14.10 19.84 -5.41
CA ASN A 149 15.06 18.91 -4.84
C ASN A 149 14.48 17.89 -3.84
N TRP A 150 15.26 16.84 -3.60
CA TRP A 150 15.25 16.11 -2.34
C TRP A 150 16.20 16.75 -1.34
N THR A 151 15.68 17.06 -0.15
CA THR A 151 16.51 17.26 1.05
C THR A 151 16.59 15.93 1.80
N VAL A 152 17.79 15.39 1.94
CA VAL A 152 18.04 14.02 2.42
C VAL A 152 18.82 14.05 3.72
N PHE A 153 18.30 13.39 4.75
CA PHE A 153 19.00 13.10 5.99
C PHE A 153 19.45 11.64 5.97
N ASN A 154 20.76 11.41 5.84
CA ASN A 154 21.34 10.08 5.63
C ASN A 154 22.50 9.76 6.59
N GLY A 155 22.60 10.48 7.70
CA GLY A 155 23.65 10.27 8.69
C GLY A 155 23.55 8.92 9.38
N SER A 156 24.70 8.31 9.69
CA SER A 156 24.78 7.04 10.44
C SER A 156 24.59 7.19 11.96
N ALA A 157 24.55 8.42 12.47
CA ALA A 157 24.27 8.75 13.87
C ALA A 157 22.99 9.58 13.99
N SER A 158 22.56 9.90 15.22
CA SER A 158 21.45 10.82 15.44
C SER A 158 21.71 12.19 14.80
N GLN A 159 20.69 12.72 14.14
CA GLN A 159 20.70 14.01 13.45
C GLN A 159 19.66 14.94 14.05
N SER A 160 19.91 16.24 13.93
CA SER A 160 18.95 17.28 14.27
C SER A 160 18.68 18.18 13.06
N LEU A 161 17.41 18.47 12.81
CA LEU A 161 16.95 19.56 11.98
C LEU A 161 16.45 20.67 12.91
N SER A 162 17.19 21.77 13.04
CA SER A 162 16.83 22.91 13.88
C SER A 162 16.29 24.05 13.03
N ILE A 163 15.00 24.37 13.18
CA ILE A 163 14.30 25.38 12.39
C ILE A 163 13.92 26.55 13.29
N ASN A 164 14.61 27.68 13.14
CA ASN A 164 14.32 28.92 13.88
C ASN A 164 13.83 30.05 12.97
N THR A 165 13.40 29.71 11.74
CA THR A 165 12.84 30.68 10.78
C THR A 165 11.49 31.20 11.27
N ALA A 166 11.20 32.48 10.99
CA ALA A 166 9.94 33.11 11.39
C ALA A 166 8.71 32.45 10.74
N SER A 167 8.82 32.10 9.45
CA SER A 167 7.79 31.35 8.71
C SER A 167 8.13 29.87 8.65
N ALA A 168 7.11 29.04 8.43
CA ALA A 168 7.28 27.59 8.29
C ALA A 168 8.30 27.29 7.17
N LEU A 169 9.27 26.44 7.45
CA LEU A 169 10.20 25.98 6.44
C LEU A 169 9.45 25.07 5.46
N SER A 170 9.61 25.30 4.16
CA SER A 170 9.02 24.45 3.14
C SER A 170 10.10 23.66 2.42
N PHE A 171 10.02 22.33 2.48
CA PHE A 171 10.75 21.45 1.57
C PHE A 171 9.89 21.17 0.34
N LYS A 172 10.55 20.92 -0.81
CA LYS A 172 9.86 20.30 -1.93
C LYS A 172 9.65 18.82 -1.64
N LYS A 173 10.76 18.08 -1.51
CA LYS A 173 10.76 16.66 -1.15
C LYS A 173 11.70 16.42 0.02
N LEU A 174 11.26 15.62 1.00
CA LEU A 174 12.01 15.33 2.22
C LEU A 174 12.26 13.82 2.33
N LYS A 175 13.52 13.42 2.47
CA LYS A 175 13.90 12.00 2.63
C LYS A 175 14.66 11.78 3.93
N ILE A 176 14.21 10.82 4.71
CA ILE A 176 14.88 10.27 5.88
C ILE A 176 15.36 8.87 5.46
N ASP A 177 16.67 8.74 5.29
CA ASP A 177 17.34 7.55 4.76
C ASP A 177 18.48 7.17 5.70
N LYS A 178 18.10 6.77 6.91
CA LYS A 178 19.04 6.56 8.01
C LYS A 178 19.07 5.08 8.38
N PRO A 179 20.19 4.55 8.91
CA PRO A 179 20.23 3.18 9.43
C PRO A 179 19.18 2.95 10.51
N ASP A 180 18.68 1.72 10.62
CA ASP A 180 17.73 1.33 11.66
C ASP A 180 18.26 1.65 13.06
N GLY A 181 17.35 2.08 13.95
CA GLY A 181 17.70 2.49 15.32
C GLY A 181 18.32 3.88 15.46
N THR A 182 18.52 4.63 14.36
CA THR A 182 19.01 6.01 14.41
C THR A 182 17.89 7.03 14.21
N VAL A 183 18.05 8.24 14.78
CA VAL A 183 16.96 9.23 14.88
C VAL A 183 17.30 10.52 14.13
N LEU A 184 16.34 11.06 13.38
CA LEU A 184 16.29 12.48 13.00
C LEU A 184 15.31 13.19 13.95
N THR A 185 15.77 14.19 14.69
CA THR A 185 14.91 15.01 15.57
C THR A 185 14.67 16.38 14.96
N ILE A 186 13.41 16.76 14.77
CA ILE A 186 13.01 18.13 14.42
C ILE A 186 13.02 18.97 15.70
N SER A 187 13.64 20.14 15.65
CA SER A 187 13.83 21.04 16.78
C SER A 187 13.82 22.50 16.33
N GLY A 188 14.06 23.42 17.26
CA GLY A 188 13.98 24.86 17.02
C GLY A 188 12.63 25.46 17.40
N SER A 189 12.51 26.77 17.24
CA SER A 189 11.33 27.55 17.65
C SER A 189 10.14 27.42 16.70
N GLN A 190 10.36 27.05 15.43
CA GLN A 190 9.27 26.93 14.46
C GLN A 190 8.39 25.72 14.78
N SER A 191 7.06 25.89 14.81
CA SER A 191 6.08 24.85 15.14
C SER A 191 5.73 23.93 13.97
N THR A 192 5.92 24.42 12.74
CA THR A 192 5.45 23.76 11.52
C THR A 192 6.54 23.64 10.47
N LEU A 193 6.62 22.47 9.85
CA LEU A 193 7.40 22.18 8.66
C LEU A 193 6.45 21.82 7.52
N ASN A 194 6.63 22.39 6.33
CA ASN A 194 5.87 22.03 5.15
C ASN A 194 6.65 21.11 4.22
N ALA A 195 5.96 20.17 3.59
CA ALA A 195 6.47 19.38 2.47
C ALA A 195 5.44 19.45 1.33
N SER A 196 5.83 19.98 0.17
CA SER A 196 4.86 20.19 -0.89
C SER A 196 4.61 18.97 -1.77
N ASP A 197 5.57 18.06 -1.96
CA ASP A 197 5.43 17.01 -2.99
C ASP A 197 5.51 15.61 -2.40
N SER A 198 6.64 15.28 -1.76
CA SER A 198 6.86 13.93 -1.26
C SER A 198 7.63 13.91 0.05
N VAL A 199 7.25 13.01 0.95
CA VAL A 199 8.05 12.67 2.13
C VAL A 199 8.34 11.17 2.08
N MET A 200 9.58 10.80 2.37
CA MET A 200 9.98 9.41 2.52
C MET A 200 10.68 9.22 3.85
N ILE A 201 10.21 8.25 4.63
CA ILE A 201 10.91 7.69 5.77
C ILE A 201 11.19 6.24 5.39
N LEU A 202 12.38 5.99 4.86
CA LEU A 202 12.75 4.64 4.43
C LEU A 202 13.03 3.75 5.65
N ASN A 203 13.84 4.26 6.58
CA ASN A 203 14.35 3.52 7.72
C ASN A 203 14.59 4.47 8.90
N GLY A 204 14.92 3.91 10.07
CA GLY A 204 15.21 4.69 11.27
C GLY A 204 13.98 5.38 11.87
N THR A 205 14.21 6.46 12.64
CA THR A 205 13.16 7.17 13.37
C THR A 205 13.12 8.65 13.00
N LEU A 206 11.94 9.16 12.65
CA LEU A 206 11.61 10.59 12.62
C LEU A 206 10.96 10.98 13.95
N ALA A 207 11.69 11.72 14.78
CA ALA A 207 11.15 12.35 15.99
C ALA A 207 10.70 13.78 15.64
N ASP A 208 9.40 14.04 15.65
CA ASP A 208 8.83 15.33 15.26
C ASP A 208 9.11 16.47 16.26
N GLY A 209 9.56 16.16 17.48
CA GLY A 209 9.86 17.18 18.50
C GLY A 209 8.68 18.06 18.88
N GLY A 210 7.45 17.52 18.81
CA GLY A 210 6.20 18.24 19.06
C GLY A 210 5.75 19.14 17.91
N LYS A 211 6.29 18.94 16.69
CA LYS A 211 6.05 19.79 15.52
C LYS A 211 5.05 19.18 14.55
N THR A 212 4.39 20.05 13.78
CA THR A 212 3.51 19.64 12.69
C THR A 212 4.31 19.51 11.40
N ILE A 213 4.27 18.34 10.77
CA ILE A 213 4.76 18.13 9.41
C ILE A 213 3.54 18.19 8.49
N ASN A 214 3.38 19.29 7.77
CA ASN A 214 2.21 19.59 6.97
C ASN A 214 2.49 19.34 5.49
N PHE A 215 1.72 18.44 4.87
CA PHE A 215 1.70 18.36 3.43
C PHE A 215 0.91 19.54 2.88
N THR A 216 1.54 20.30 2.00
CA THR A 216 0.93 21.48 1.36
C THR A 216 0.76 21.23 -0.13
N THR A 217 -0.11 22.02 -0.75
CA THR A 217 -0.34 22.11 -2.20
C THR A 217 0.94 21.84 -3.00
N SER A 218 0.94 20.75 -3.75
CA SER A 218 2.15 20.30 -4.45
C SER A 218 2.50 21.14 -5.66
N GLY A 219 1.50 21.80 -6.25
CA GLY A 219 1.59 22.37 -7.59
C GLY A 219 1.91 21.32 -8.66
N THR A 220 1.86 20.02 -8.32
CA THR A 220 2.01 18.88 -9.21
C THR A 220 0.61 18.37 -9.53
N THR A 221 0.25 18.22 -10.80
CA THR A 221 -1.16 18.13 -11.20
C THR A 221 -1.80 16.74 -11.03
N ILE A 222 -1.34 15.89 -10.09
CA ILE A 222 -1.81 14.50 -10.06
C ILE A 222 -1.88 13.85 -8.68
N THR A 223 -0.76 13.67 -7.96
CA THR A 223 -0.73 12.87 -6.72
C THR A 223 0.55 13.11 -5.93
N SER A 224 0.41 13.32 -4.62
CA SER A 224 1.54 13.41 -3.67
C SER A 224 1.75 12.08 -2.93
N TYR A 225 3.00 11.75 -2.63
CA TYR A 225 3.37 10.45 -2.06
C TYR A 225 4.03 10.57 -0.69
N PHE A 226 3.58 9.74 0.25
CA PHE A 226 4.24 9.49 1.53
C PHE A 226 4.73 8.04 1.55
N TYR A 227 6.04 7.82 1.51
CA TYR A 227 6.61 6.49 1.71
C TYR A 227 7.04 6.31 3.16
N HIS A 228 6.55 5.28 3.86
CA HIS A 228 6.88 5.01 5.25
C HIS A 228 7.18 3.54 5.53
N SER A 229 8.43 3.26 5.86
CA SER A 229 8.90 1.95 6.35
C SER A 229 9.71 2.09 7.65
N GLY A 230 9.75 3.28 8.26
CA GLY A 230 10.43 3.53 9.52
C GLY A 230 9.47 3.79 10.69
N LEU A 231 9.95 4.58 11.66
CA LEU A 231 9.19 4.97 12.85
C LEU A 231 9.01 6.49 12.93
N HIS A 232 7.78 6.97 13.11
CA HIS A 232 7.49 8.35 13.51
C HIS A 232 7.14 8.41 15.00
N THR A 233 7.71 9.38 15.72
CA THR A 233 7.50 9.58 17.17
C THR A 233 7.38 11.07 17.51
N GLY A 234 6.81 11.35 18.68
CA GLY A 234 6.71 12.69 19.26
C GLY A 234 5.26 13.14 19.46
N ALA A 235 5.09 14.27 20.15
CA ALA A 235 3.75 14.82 20.44
C ALA A 235 3.15 15.61 19.27
N GLY A 236 3.92 15.80 18.18
CA GLY A 236 3.48 16.46 16.96
C GLY A 236 2.63 15.55 16.09
N LYS A 237 2.50 15.89 14.80
CA LYS A 237 1.68 15.11 13.85
C LYS A 237 2.12 15.30 12.41
N ILE A 238 1.78 14.33 11.58
CA ILE A 238 1.84 14.42 10.12
C ILE A 238 0.44 14.76 9.60
N VAL A 239 0.31 15.83 8.84
CA VAL A 239 -0.98 16.29 8.28
C VAL A 239 -0.97 16.07 6.78
N PHE A 240 -1.93 15.29 6.30
CA PHE A 240 -2.24 15.10 4.88
C PHE A 240 -3.24 16.19 4.47
N ALA A 241 -2.75 17.36 4.05
CA ALA A 241 -3.55 18.56 3.75
C ALA A 241 -3.34 19.09 2.32
N ASP A 242 -2.94 18.22 1.39
CA ASP A 242 -2.83 18.60 -0.02
C ASP A 242 -4.22 18.81 -0.65
N ASP A 243 -4.28 19.47 -1.80
CA ASP A 243 -5.50 19.61 -2.61
C ASP A 243 -5.56 18.62 -3.79
N ASP A 244 -4.51 17.82 -3.94
CA ASP A 244 -4.45 16.62 -4.79
C ASP A 244 -4.60 15.33 -3.97
N PRO A 245 -4.97 14.18 -4.59
CA PRO A 245 -4.93 12.88 -3.93
C PRO A 245 -3.56 12.56 -3.32
N GLN A 246 -3.55 11.92 -2.15
CA GLN A 246 -2.36 11.52 -1.42
C GLN A 246 -2.31 10.01 -1.20
N ILE A 247 -1.16 9.42 -1.49
CA ILE A 247 -0.93 7.98 -1.33
C ILE A 247 0.10 7.74 -0.23
N ILE A 248 -0.26 6.91 0.75
CA ILE A 248 0.64 6.40 1.78
C ILE A 248 1.09 5.00 1.34
N ASP A 249 2.39 4.86 1.07
CA ASP A 249 3.04 3.63 0.59
C ASP A 249 4.16 3.22 1.56
N GLY A 250 4.74 2.04 1.37
CA GLY A 250 5.80 1.52 2.23
C GLY A 250 6.06 0.03 1.99
N ASP A 251 6.88 -0.57 2.84
CA ASP A 251 7.08 -2.03 2.87
C ASP A 251 6.05 -2.76 3.77
N GLY A 252 5.13 -2.01 4.39
CA GLY A 252 4.11 -2.50 5.30
C GLY A 252 4.54 -2.54 6.77
N THR A 253 5.73 -2.04 7.11
CA THR A 253 6.25 -2.00 8.49
C THR A 253 6.20 -0.60 9.12
N GLY A 254 5.85 0.42 8.35
CA GLY A 254 5.81 1.81 8.80
C GLY A 254 4.87 2.04 10.00
N ILE A 255 5.40 2.71 11.04
CA ILE A 255 4.66 3.07 12.26
C ILE A 255 4.55 4.59 12.37
N PHE A 256 3.33 5.12 12.35
CA PHE A 256 3.05 6.53 12.60
C PHE A 256 2.74 6.78 14.08
N GLN A 257 3.06 7.98 14.57
CA GLN A 257 2.57 8.43 15.86
C GLN A 257 1.18 9.06 15.72
N ASN A 258 1.10 10.32 15.29
CA ASN A 258 -0.17 11.01 15.06
C ASN A 258 -0.30 11.43 13.59
N ILE A 259 -1.46 11.15 13.00
CA ILE A 259 -1.82 11.58 11.65
C ILE A 259 -3.14 12.35 11.63
N GLU A 260 -3.22 13.33 10.73
CA GLU A 260 -4.43 14.09 10.47
C GLU A 260 -4.76 14.10 8.99
N LEU A 261 -5.99 13.74 8.66
CA LEU A 261 -6.53 13.72 7.31
C LEU A 261 -7.28 15.04 7.10
N ASN A 262 -6.63 15.99 6.44
CA ASN A 262 -7.16 17.33 6.17
C ASN A 262 -7.13 17.68 4.67
N ASN A 263 -7.12 16.66 3.81
CA ASN A 263 -6.98 16.82 2.37
C ASN A 263 -8.26 17.40 1.75
N THR A 264 -8.11 18.42 0.91
CA THR A 264 -9.22 19.20 0.33
C THR A 264 -9.57 18.82 -1.10
N ASP A 265 -8.95 17.78 -1.66
CA ASP A 265 -9.27 17.27 -3.00
C ASP A 265 -10.77 16.93 -3.13
N ALA A 266 -11.28 16.99 -4.36
CA ALA A 266 -12.69 16.76 -4.65
C ALA A 266 -13.14 15.30 -4.42
N SER A 267 -12.23 14.32 -4.49
CA SER A 267 -12.51 12.90 -4.26
C SER A 267 -13.15 12.65 -2.90
N THR A 268 -14.01 11.65 -2.79
CA THR A 268 -14.60 11.24 -1.50
C THR A 268 -13.58 10.61 -0.58
N ALA A 269 -12.52 10.00 -1.12
CA ALA A 269 -11.46 9.33 -0.38
C ALA A 269 -10.07 9.74 -0.92
N PRO A 270 -9.63 10.98 -0.66
CA PRO A 270 -8.44 11.53 -1.30
C PRO A 270 -7.13 11.00 -0.69
N VAL A 271 -7.17 10.44 0.52
CA VAL A 271 -6.02 9.76 1.13
C VAL A 271 -6.21 8.24 1.02
N SER A 272 -5.23 7.55 0.46
CA SER A 272 -5.28 6.10 0.23
C SER A 272 -4.00 5.36 0.60
N LEU A 273 -4.10 4.06 0.89
CA LEU A 273 -2.96 3.20 1.23
C LEU A 273 -2.49 2.35 0.04
N LYS A 274 -1.18 2.08 -0.01
CA LYS A 274 -0.51 1.08 -0.86
C LYS A 274 0.30 0.04 -0.08
N ALA A 275 0.28 0.14 1.24
CA ALA A 275 0.89 -0.83 2.15
C ALA A 275 0.12 -0.87 3.48
N ASN A 276 0.35 -1.91 4.27
CA ASN A 276 -0.16 -1.96 5.65
C ASN A 276 0.40 -0.78 6.46
N LEU A 277 -0.42 -0.30 7.40
CA LEU A 277 -0.14 0.90 8.17
C LEU A 277 -0.38 0.64 9.66
N THR A 278 0.57 1.04 10.52
CA THR A 278 0.37 1.03 11.97
C THR A 278 0.38 2.45 12.54
N ILE A 279 -0.51 2.73 13.50
CA ILE A 279 -0.60 3.99 14.23
C ILE A 279 -0.48 3.73 15.74
N ASN A 280 0.38 4.49 16.42
CA ASN A 280 0.59 4.43 17.87
C ASN A 280 -0.15 5.53 18.65
N GLY A 281 -0.50 6.63 18.00
CA GLY A 281 -1.22 7.77 18.58
C GLY A 281 -2.54 7.99 17.84
N THR A 282 -2.85 9.22 17.47
CA THR A 282 -4.19 9.55 16.99
C THR A 282 -4.28 9.57 15.45
N LEU A 283 -5.32 8.94 14.90
CA LEU A 283 -5.84 9.21 13.56
C LEU A 283 -6.98 10.23 13.68
N THR A 284 -6.79 11.42 13.10
CA THR A 284 -7.80 12.49 13.11
C THR A 284 -8.41 12.69 11.73
N PHE A 285 -9.74 12.67 11.62
CA PHE A 285 -10.46 13.16 10.44
C PHE A 285 -10.78 14.66 10.61
N SER A 286 -10.26 15.51 9.72
CA SER A 286 -10.49 16.95 9.73
C SER A 286 -11.32 17.44 8.54
N GLN A 287 -11.62 16.56 7.58
CA GLN A 287 -12.50 16.80 6.44
C GLN A 287 -13.57 15.71 6.37
N ASP A 288 -14.71 16.01 5.75
CA ASP A 288 -15.80 15.06 5.45
C ASP A 288 -15.39 14.15 4.29
N LYS A 289 -14.37 13.32 4.55
CA LYS A 289 -13.68 12.48 3.58
C LYS A 289 -13.34 11.13 4.21
N LEU A 290 -13.22 10.12 3.35
CA LEU A 290 -12.89 8.76 3.74
C LEU A 290 -11.37 8.54 3.69
N LEU A 291 -10.90 7.59 4.50
CA LEU A 291 -9.57 6.99 4.34
C LEU A 291 -9.72 5.68 3.59
N ASN A 292 -9.21 5.60 2.35
CA ASN A 292 -9.29 4.36 1.56
C ASN A 292 -8.09 3.45 1.86
N ILE A 293 -8.33 2.34 2.55
CA ILE A 293 -7.29 1.35 2.85
C ILE A 293 -7.22 0.22 1.82
N ASP A 294 -8.10 0.23 0.80
CA ASP A 294 -8.20 -0.80 -0.25
C ASP A 294 -8.18 -2.22 0.36
N THR A 295 -7.15 -3.01 0.05
CA THR A 295 -6.96 -4.37 0.58
C THR A 295 -6.02 -4.44 1.79
N TYR A 296 -5.43 -3.32 2.20
CA TYR A 296 -4.40 -3.26 3.24
C TYR A 296 -5.00 -3.26 4.64
N ASN A 297 -4.20 -3.64 5.64
CA ASN A 297 -4.58 -3.50 7.03
C ASN A 297 -4.17 -2.12 7.56
N LEU A 298 -5.11 -1.47 8.25
CA LEU A 298 -4.82 -0.38 9.18
C LEU A 298 -4.86 -0.91 10.61
N ARG A 299 -3.75 -0.78 11.34
CA ARG A 299 -3.62 -1.19 12.74
C ARG A 299 -3.48 0.02 13.66
N LEU A 300 -4.30 0.07 14.71
CA LEU A 300 -4.14 0.99 15.83
C LEU A 300 -3.68 0.20 17.06
N ASN A 301 -2.51 0.56 17.59
CA ASN A 301 -2.00 -0.03 18.83
C ASN A 301 -2.76 0.47 20.06
N ALA A 302 -2.51 -0.11 21.23
CA ALA A 302 -3.34 0.08 22.42
C ALA A 302 -3.49 1.56 22.88
N SER A 303 -2.51 2.41 22.59
CA SER A 303 -2.53 3.84 22.91
C SER A 303 -3.11 4.73 21.80
N ALA A 304 -3.57 4.13 20.70
CA ALA A 304 -4.03 4.85 19.53
C ALA A 304 -5.54 5.08 19.56
N ASP A 305 -5.96 6.22 19.02
CA ASP A 305 -7.34 6.67 18.99
C ASP A 305 -7.76 7.09 17.57
N ILE A 306 -9.06 6.98 17.28
CA ILE A 306 -9.67 7.57 16.08
C ILE A 306 -10.55 8.74 16.53
N VAL A 307 -10.28 9.94 16.02
CA VAL A 307 -11.00 11.16 16.36
C VAL A 307 -11.81 11.66 15.17
N ASN A 308 -13.04 12.13 15.45
CA ASN A 308 -14.00 12.68 14.51
C ASN A 308 -14.53 11.69 13.45
N SER A 309 -14.46 10.37 13.68
CA SER A 309 -15.09 9.42 12.78
C SER A 309 -16.63 9.50 12.82
N GLY A 310 -17.29 9.07 11.75
CA GLY A 310 -18.74 9.06 11.60
C GLY A 310 -19.17 8.78 10.16
N ALA A 311 -20.45 8.97 9.85
CA ALA A 311 -21.02 8.60 8.54
C ALA A 311 -20.40 9.30 7.32
N ALA A 312 -19.79 10.48 7.51
CA ALA A 312 -19.05 11.19 6.45
C ALA A 312 -17.53 10.98 6.52
N ARG A 313 -17.04 10.26 7.55
CA ARG A 313 -15.62 10.21 7.96
C ARG A 313 -15.29 8.82 8.50
N TYR A 314 -14.94 7.89 7.62
CA TYR A 314 -14.66 6.51 8.03
C TYR A 314 -13.60 5.85 7.14
N ILE A 315 -13.19 4.67 7.57
CA ILE A 315 -12.17 3.86 6.90
C ILE A 315 -12.87 2.97 5.89
N GLN A 316 -12.58 3.16 4.62
CA GLN A 316 -13.13 2.38 3.53
C GLN A 316 -12.21 1.19 3.19
N THR A 317 -12.76 -0.03 3.15
CA THR A 317 -12.12 -1.21 2.55
C THR A 317 -12.64 -1.45 1.13
N LYS A 318 -12.01 -2.36 0.39
CA LYS A 318 -12.44 -2.76 -0.96
C LYS A 318 -13.73 -3.59 -0.95
N GLY A 319 -13.99 -4.31 0.14
CA GLY A 319 -15.18 -5.14 0.33
C GLY A 319 -14.98 -6.62 0.01
N GLY A 320 -13.74 -7.11 0.00
CA GLY A 320 -13.40 -8.52 -0.16
C GLY A 320 -13.15 -9.23 1.18
N ALA A 321 -13.40 -10.54 1.25
CA ALA A 321 -13.23 -11.37 2.45
C ALA A 321 -11.76 -11.53 2.89
N GLY A 322 -10.81 -11.28 2.00
CA GLY A 322 -9.37 -11.28 2.25
C GLY A 322 -8.76 -9.90 2.45
N ASP A 323 -9.55 -8.83 2.47
CA ASP A 323 -9.05 -7.49 2.77
C ASP A 323 -8.47 -7.43 4.20
N GLY A 324 -7.47 -6.58 4.41
CA GLY A 324 -6.79 -6.44 5.70
C GLY A 324 -7.63 -5.78 6.80
N GLY A 325 -8.64 -4.99 6.45
CA GLY A 325 -9.59 -4.37 7.39
C GLY A 325 -8.96 -3.43 8.42
N LEU A 326 -9.73 -3.10 9.46
CA LEU A 326 -9.29 -2.30 10.60
C LEU A 326 -8.98 -3.20 11.80
N THR A 327 -7.74 -3.12 12.29
CA THR A 327 -7.30 -3.83 13.49
C THR A 327 -7.16 -2.85 14.66
N LEU A 328 -7.88 -3.10 15.76
CA LEU A 328 -7.74 -2.34 17.01
C LEU A 328 -7.16 -3.26 18.10
N VAL A 329 -6.10 -2.81 18.77
CA VAL A 329 -5.55 -3.46 19.96
C VAL A 329 -6.29 -2.97 21.19
N TYR A 330 -6.82 -3.87 22.01
CA TYR A 330 -7.58 -3.48 23.19
C TYR A 330 -6.63 -3.09 24.33
N PRO A 331 -6.69 -1.84 24.84
CA PRO A 331 -5.88 -1.42 25.98
C PRO A 331 -6.42 -1.96 27.32
N SER A 332 -7.71 -2.25 27.36
CA SER A 332 -8.43 -2.75 28.53
C SER A 332 -9.73 -3.42 28.08
N PRO A 333 -10.44 -4.15 28.97
CA PRO A 333 -11.80 -4.62 28.71
C PRO A 333 -12.74 -3.42 28.57
N THR A 334 -13.06 -3.06 27.33
CA THR A 334 -13.90 -1.90 26.98
C THR A 334 -14.64 -2.20 25.69
N THR A 335 -15.56 -1.32 25.31
CA THR A 335 -16.11 -1.27 23.96
C THR A 335 -15.26 -0.38 23.07
N LEU A 336 -14.86 -0.92 21.92
CA LEU A 336 -14.23 -0.15 20.84
C LEU A 336 -15.15 -0.14 19.62
N THR A 337 -15.20 0.99 18.93
CA THR A 337 -15.93 1.16 17.67
C THR A 337 -14.95 1.09 16.50
N PHE A 338 -15.34 0.33 15.48
CA PHE A 338 -14.66 0.20 14.21
C PHE A 338 -15.41 1.06 13.18
N PRO A 339 -14.98 2.30 12.89
CA PRO A 339 -15.63 3.15 11.91
C PRO A 339 -15.20 2.73 10.51
N VAL A 340 -15.78 1.63 10.03
CA VAL A 340 -15.45 1.00 8.75
C VAL A 340 -16.64 1.02 7.78
N GLY A 341 -16.35 0.78 6.51
CA GLY A 341 -17.35 0.63 5.46
C GLY A 341 -16.74 0.10 4.17
N ALA A 342 -17.59 -0.41 3.29
CA ALA A 342 -17.19 -0.91 1.97
C ALA A 342 -18.34 -0.72 0.98
N SER A 343 -18.06 -0.79 -0.32
CA SER A 343 -19.10 -0.96 -1.35
C SER A 343 -19.68 -2.37 -1.26
N SER A 344 -20.87 -2.58 -1.83
CA SER A 344 -21.48 -3.90 -1.97
C SER A 344 -22.01 -4.16 -3.37
N THR A 345 -22.47 -5.38 -3.64
CA THR A 345 -23.19 -5.71 -4.88
C THR A 345 -24.48 -4.91 -5.05
N SER A 346 -25.02 -4.34 -3.98
CA SER A 346 -26.25 -3.53 -3.99
C SER A 346 -25.96 -2.02 -4.02
N HIS A 347 -24.74 -1.58 -3.68
CA HIS A 347 -24.33 -0.18 -3.77
C HIS A 347 -22.85 -0.02 -4.14
N ALA A 348 -22.59 0.69 -5.25
CA ALA A 348 -21.22 0.89 -5.75
C ALA A 348 -20.37 1.83 -4.90
N LEU A 349 -20.99 2.79 -4.22
CA LEU A 349 -20.29 3.68 -3.27
C LEU A 349 -20.19 2.99 -1.90
N PRO A 350 -19.09 3.15 -1.16
CA PRO A 350 -19.00 2.63 0.19
C PRO A 350 -20.07 3.26 1.08
N GLN A 351 -20.59 2.49 2.04
CA GLN A 351 -21.48 3.01 3.07
C GLN A 351 -20.87 2.78 4.46
N TYR A 352 -21.22 3.66 5.41
CA TYR A 352 -20.74 3.58 6.79
C TYR A 352 -21.45 2.46 7.52
N THR A 353 -20.77 1.34 7.72
CA THR A 353 -21.30 0.11 8.32
C THR A 353 -20.47 -0.29 9.55
N PRO A 354 -20.44 0.57 10.60
CA PRO A 354 -19.55 0.38 11.73
C PRO A 354 -19.87 -0.89 12.53
N ALA A 355 -18.83 -1.42 13.19
CA ALA A 355 -18.97 -2.42 14.23
C ALA A 355 -18.65 -1.82 15.60
N SER A 356 -19.29 -2.29 16.66
CA SER A 356 -18.83 -2.05 18.04
C SER A 356 -18.69 -3.38 18.75
N ILE A 357 -17.54 -3.61 19.38
CA ILE A 357 -17.25 -4.87 20.06
C ILE A 357 -16.80 -4.52 21.48
N GLY A 358 -17.58 -5.01 22.45
CA GLY A 358 -17.39 -4.78 23.88
C GLY A 358 -16.87 -6.00 24.58
N ILE A 359 -15.86 -5.82 25.44
CA ILE A 359 -15.36 -6.87 26.33
C ILE A 359 -15.81 -6.56 27.75
N THR A 360 -16.57 -7.47 28.35
CA THR A 360 -17.06 -7.37 29.74
C THR A 360 -16.37 -8.41 30.62
N GLY A 361 -15.91 -7.98 31.80
CA GLY A 361 -15.17 -8.83 32.73
C GLY A 361 -13.65 -8.78 32.52
N SER A 362 -12.95 -9.83 32.92
CA SER A 362 -11.47 -9.86 32.92
C SER A 362 -10.94 -10.99 32.04
N PRO A 363 -10.52 -10.69 30.80
CA PRO A 363 -9.88 -11.68 29.95
C PRO A 363 -8.52 -12.09 30.54
N THR A 364 -8.13 -13.34 30.29
CA THR A 364 -6.82 -13.85 30.71
C THR A 364 -5.68 -13.22 29.89
N ALA A 365 -5.96 -12.85 28.63
CA ALA A 365 -5.08 -12.06 27.80
C ALA A 365 -5.90 -11.14 26.89
N LEU A 366 -5.52 -9.86 26.84
CA LEU A 366 -5.99 -8.93 25.81
C LEU A 366 -5.22 -9.18 24.51
N GLY A 367 -5.86 -8.86 23.40
CA GLY A 367 -5.26 -8.95 22.08
C GLY A 367 -5.74 -7.84 21.15
N SER A 368 -5.81 -8.15 19.87
CA SER A 368 -6.43 -7.30 18.86
C SER A 368 -7.59 -7.97 18.15
N ILE A 369 -8.55 -7.17 17.73
CA ILE A 369 -9.66 -7.59 16.87
C ILE A 369 -9.54 -6.86 15.55
N THR A 370 -9.75 -7.58 14.46
CA THR A 370 -9.81 -7.07 13.09
C THR A 370 -11.24 -7.20 12.58
N VAL A 371 -11.80 -6.12 12.04
CA VAL A 371 -13.10 -6.11 11.37
C VAL A 371 -12.89 -5.84 9.89
N ILE A 372 -13.44 -6.73 9.05
CA ILE A 372 -13.37 -6.69 7.61
C ILE A 372 -14.81 -6.66 7.07
N PRO A 373 -15.30 -5.50 6.60
CA PRO A 373 -16.58 -5.44 5.91
C PRO A 373 -16.48 -6.08 4.52
N VAL A 374 -17.47 -6.90 4.17
CA VAL A 374 -17.50 -7.67 2.91
C VAL A 374 -18.80 -7.38 2.17
N GLY A 375 -18.67 -6.99 0.90
CA GLY A 375 -19.71 -6.35 0.10
C GLY A 375 -20.49 -7.30 -0.81
N TYR A 376 -20.95 -8.43 -0.30
CA TYR A 376 -21.82 -9.36 -1.03
C TYR A 376 -22.51 -10.30 -0.03
N GLU A 377 -23.56 -11.00 -0.47
CA GLU A 377 -24.24 -12.01 0.36
C GLU A 377 -23.28 -13.14 0.74
N HIS A 378 -23.28 -13.56 2.01
CA HIS A 378 -22.39 -14.62 2.47
C HIS A 378 -22.66 -15.94 1.70
N PRO A 379 -21.71 -16.47 0.90
CA PRO A 379 -22.02 -17.56 -0.04
C PRO A 379 -22.43 -18.89 0.62
N ALA A 380 -22.11 -19.10 1.89
CA ALA A 380 -22.48 -20.30 2.64
C ALA A 380 -23.89 -20.26 3.25
N THR A 381 -24.74 -19.29 2.88
CA THR A 381 -26.16 -19.40 3.21
C THR A 381 -26.76 -20.63 2.53
N THR A 382 -27.66 -21.32 3.22
CA THR A 382 -28.33 -22.51 2.68
C THR A 382 -29.45 -22.15 1.72
N THR A 383 -29.89 -20.90 1.71
CA THR A 383 -30.84 -20.34 0.74
C THR A 383 -30.42 -18.90 0.43
N ASN A 384 -30.01 -18.66 -0.81
CA ASN A 384 -29.42 -17.39 -1.24
C ASN A 384 -30.53 -16.40 -1.61
N GLY A 385 -30.19 -15.12 -1.70
CA GLY A 385 -31.09 -14.03 -2.01
C GLY A 385 -32.07 -13.73 -0.87
N ARG A 386 -31.71 -14.05 0.38
CA ARG A 386 -32.56 -13.80 1.56
C ARG A 386 -31.81 -13.15 2.72
N SER A 387 -30.49 -13.05 2.64
CA SER A 387 -29.68 -12.34 3.63
C SER A 387 -29.12 -11.05 3.06
N LEU A 388 -28.62 -10.19 3.94
CA LEU A 388 -27.97 -8.95 3.55
C LEU A 388 -26.93 -9.25 2.47
N THR A 389 -26.82 -8.36 1.47
CA THR A 389 -25.68 -8.36 0.54
C THR A 389 -24.41 -7.82 1.19
N TYR A 390 -24.23 -8.12 2.47
CA TYR A 390 -23.19 -7.59 3.33
C TYR A 390 -22.96 -8.51 4.53
N PHE A 391 -21.71 -8.62 4.95
CA PHE A 391 -21.36 -9.23 6.23
C PHE A 391 -20.06 -8.67 6.79
N TRP A 392 -19.84 -8.86 8.09
CA TRP A 392 -18.59 -8.49 8.75
C TRP A 392 -17.82 -9.75 9.10
N LYS A 393 -16.63 -9.90 8.53
CA LYS A 393 -15.67 -10.92 8.94
C LYS A 393 -14.83 -10.37 10.08
N VAL A 394 -14.91 -11.03 11.24
CA VAL A 394 -14.20 -10.62 12.46
C VAL A 394 -13.21 -11.70 12.84
N LYS A 395 -11.97 -11.26 13.09
CA LYS A 395 -10.85 -12.11 13.50
C LYS A 395 -10.19 -11.52 14.75
N SER A 396 -9.76 -12.36 15.66
CA SER A 396 -8.99 -11.97 16.85
C SER A 396 -7.60 -12.59 16.83
N SER A 397 -6.66 -11.93 17.51
CA SER A 397 -5.30 -12.42 17.68
C SER A 397 -4.75 -12.05 19.05
N GLY A 398 -4.09 -12.99 19.72
CA GLY A 398 -3.54 -12.81 21.07
C GLY A 398 -4.58 -12.78 22.20
N PHE A 399 -5.88 -12.85 21.88
CA PHE A 399 -6.96 -12.85 22.87
C PHE A 399 -7.13 -14.21 23.55
N VAL A 400 -7.36 -14.17 24.87
CA VAL A 400 -7.82 -15.32 25.66
C VAL A 400 -8.91 -14.82 26.61
N LEU A 401 -10.18 -15.08 26.27
CA LEU A 401 -11.33 -14.54 26.99
C LEU A 401 -11.47 -15.06 28.43
N GLY A 402 -11.13 -16.32 28.71
CA GLY A 402 -11.40 -16.91 30.03
C GLY A 402 -12.90 -16.83 30.36
N SER A 403 -13.24 -16.18 31.47
CA SER A 403 -14.65 -15.93 31.86
C SER A 403 -15.20 -14.59 31.37
N ALA A 404 -14.42 -13.79 30.64
CA ALA A 404 -14.93 -12.56 30.03
C ALA A 404 -15.89 -12.89 28.90
N THR A 405 -16.85 -11.98 28.69
CA THR A 405 -17.84 -12.08 27.61
C THR A 405 -17.64 -10.98 26.59
N VAL A 406 -18.24 -11.18 25.42
CA VAL A 406 -18.16 -10.27 24.27
C VAL A 406 -19.56 -9.86 23.85
N THR A 407 -19.75 -8.57 23.65
CA THR A 407 -21.00 -8.03 23.11
C THR A 407 -20.71 -7.37 21.77
N HIS A 408 -21.44 -7.76 20.72
CA HIS A 408 -21.24 -7.23 19.37
C HIS A 408 -22.40 -6.33 18.93
N LYS A 409 -22.06 -5.35 18.11
CA LYS A 409 -22.97 -4.52 17.33
C LYS A 409 -22.47 -4.42 15.91
N TYR A 410 -23.36 -4.53 14.94
CA TYR A 410 -23.05 -4.13 13.56
C TYR A 410 -24.21 -3.32 12.98
N THR A 411 -23.89 -2.24 12.27
CA THR A 411 -24.88 -1.39 11.60
C THR A 411 -24.81 -1.63 10.10
N TYR A 412 -25.87 -2.16 9.49
CA TYR A 412 -25.95 -2.37 8.04
C TYR A 412 -26.55 -1.16 7.32
N SER A 413 -26.46 -1.17 5.99
CA SER A 413 -27.18 -0.22 5.17
C SER A 413 -28.53 -0.78 4.74
N GLN A 414 -29.55 0.08 4.70
CA GLN A 414 -30.84 -0.25 4.09
C GLN A 414 -30.70 -0.73 2.64
N SER A 415 -29.68 -0.26 1.93
CA SER A 415 -29.43 -0.66 0.53
C SER A 415 -29.00 -2.12 0.39
N ASP A 416 -28.55 -2.77 1.47
CA ASP A 416 -28.16 -4.18 1.48
C ASP A 416 -29.31 -5.12 1.85
N VAL A 417 -30.46 -4.57 2.25
CA VAL A 417 -31.65 -5.35 2.58
C VAL A 417 -32.26 -5.92 1.30
N ILE A 418 -32.41 -7.24 1.25
CA ILE A 418 -33.14 -7.91 0.19
C ILE A 418 -34.63 -7.89 0.49
N THR A 419 -35.42 -7.44 -0.48
CA THR A 419 -36.88 -7.46 -0.44
C THR A 419 -37.41 -8.09 -1.72
N ASP A 420 -38.23 -9.13 -1.60
CA ASP A 420 -38.91 -9.80 -2.72
C ASP A 420 -40.16 -10.54 -2.18
N VAL A 421 -40.85 -11.30 -3.03
CA VAL A 421 -42.02 -12.09 -2.66
C VAL A 421 -41.66 -13.07 -1.54
N GLY A 422 -42.23 -12.86 -0.35
CA GLY A 422 -41.98 -13.69 0.83
C GLY A 422 -40.59 -13.49 1.43
N ILE A 423 -39.99 -12.30 1.21
CA ILE A 423 -38.77 -11.84 1.85
C ILE A 423 -39.00 -10.41 2.36
N THR A 424 -39.03 -10.23 3.68
CA THR A 424 -39.18 -8.92 4.33
C THR A 424 -38.18 -8.75 5.45
N GLU A 425 -37.72 -7.52 5.64
CA GLU A 425 -36.79 -7.18 6.71
C GLU A 425 -37.33 -7.53 8.11
N ASN A 426 -38.65 -7.45 8.30
CA ASN A 426 -39.34 -7.85 9.54
C ASN A 426 -39.12 -9.28 10.00
N GLU A 427 -38.65 -10.15 9.12
CA GLU A 427 -38.39 -11.56 9.43
C GLU A 427 -36.88 -11.84 9.47
N TYR A 428 -36.04 -10.80 9.44
CA TYR A 428 -34.60 -10.95 9.50
C TYR A 428 -34.17 -11.39 10.90
N VAL A 429 -33.31 -12.40 10.95
CA VAL A 429 -32.64 -12.83 12.18
C VAL A 429 -31.15 -12.54 12.07
N ALA A 430 -30.51 -12.14 13.18
CA ALA A 430 -29.07 -12.01 13.23
C ALA A 430 -28.41 -13.39 13.16
N ALA A 431 -27.29 -13.51 12.43
CA ALA A 431 -26.60 -14.76 12.22
C ALA A 431 -25.08 -14.63 12.27
N ARG A 432 -24.43 -15.69 12.76
CA ARG A 432 -22.97 -15.86 12.80
C ARG A 432 -22.59 -17.17 12.14
N TYR A 433 -21.75 -17.08 11.11
CA TYR A 433 -21.05 -18.22 10.53
C TYR A 433 -19.71 -18.43 11.24
N ASN A 434 -19.46 -19.65 11.69
CA ASN A 434 -18.16 -20.06 12.23
C ASN A 434 -17.33 -20.70 11.10
N PRO A 435 -16.31 -20.01 10.56
CA PRO A 435 -15.53 -20.53 9.43
C PRO A 435 -14.66 -21.74 9.80
N SER A 436 -14.34 -21.96 11.08
CA SER A 436 -13.57 -23.13 11.52
C SER A 436 -14.43 -24.40 11.65
N ALA A 437 -15.71 -24.23 11.99
CA ALA A 437 -16.66 -25.34 12.12
C ALA A 437 -17.50 -25.55 10.84
N TYR A 438 -17.58 -24.53 9.99
CA TYR A 438 -18.45 -24.44 8.81
C TYR A 438 -19.93 -24.55 9.18
N THR A 439 -20.35 -23.81 10.21
CA THR A 439 -21.70 -23.88 10.76
C THR A 439 -22.26 -22.50 11.03
N TRP A 440 -23.57 -22.34 10.81
CA TRP A 440 -24.32 -21.17 11.24
C TRP A 440 -24.87 -21.33 12.66
N THR A 441 -24.95 -20.19 13.34
CA THR A 441 -25.78 -19.96 14.52
C THR A 441 -26.58 -18.70 14.26
N LYS A 442 -27.84 -18.64 14.72
CA LYS A 442 -28.71 -17.48 14.53
C LYS A 442 -29.51 -17.19 15.80
N GLY A 443 -29.95 -15.94 15.90
CA GLY A 443 -30.94 -15.50 16.87
C GLY A 443 -32.37 -15.63 16.32
N ASP A 444 -33.24 -14.77 16.84
CA ASP A 444 -34.63 -14.58 16.47
C ASP A 444 -34.82 -13.19 15.82
N ALA A 445 -36.04 -12.88 15.35
CA ALA A 445 -36.30 -11.62 14.65
C ALA A 445 -36.04 -10.37 15.50
N ASN A 446 -36.24 -10.48 16.83
CA ASN A 446 -35.95 -9.38 17.76
C ASN A 446 -34.46 -9.06 17.92
N ASP A 447 -33.55 -9.90 17.41
CA ASP A 447 -32.10 -9.63 17.41
C ASP A 447 -31.67 -8.66 16.29
N VAL A 448 -32.63 -8.20 15.48
CA VAL A 448 -32.46 -7.18 14.45
C VAL A 448 -33.32 -5.97 14.80
N ASP A 449 -32.68 -4.80 14.90
CA ASP A 449 -33.37 -3.51 14.99
C ASP A 449 -33.39 -2.87 13.61
N GLU A 450 -34.47 -3.16 12.88
CA GLU A 450 -34.72 -2.69 11.51
C GLU A 450 -34.94 -1.18 11.44
N GLY A 451 -35.39 -0.56 12.54
CA GLY A 451 -35.60 0.89 12.58
C GLY A 451 -34.28 1.67 12.56
N ASN A 452 -33.22 1.08 13.11
CA ASN A 452 -31.88 1.66 13.18
C ASN A 452 -30.84 0.92 12.32
N ASN A 453 -31.25 -0.13 11.61
CA ASN A 453 -30.39 -1.03 10.84
C ASN A 453 -29.25 -1.64 11.65
N VAL A 454 -29.57 -2.23 12.81
CA VAL A 454 -28.60 -2.81 13.75
C VAL A 454 -28.83 -4.30 13.94
N ILE A 455 -27.73 -5.06 13.98
CA ILE A 455 -27.69 -6.42 14.52
C ILE A 455 -26.87 -6.42 15.83
N GLY A 456 -27.39 -7.05 16.88
CA GLY A 456 -26.78 -7.06 18.21
C GLY A 456 -27.04 -5.79 19.03
N GLU A 457 -26.15 -5.48 19.99
CA GLU A 457 -26.43 -4.55 21.10
C GLU A 457 -25.79 -3.15 20.96
N PRO A 458 -26.41 -2.04 21.43
CA PRO A 458 -27.72 -1.95 22.07
C PRO A 458 -28.82 -2.07 21.02
N GLY A 459 -29.53 -3.19 21.05
CA GLY A 459 -30.61 -3.55 20.15
C GLY A 459 -31.69 -4.25 20.97
N ALA A 460 -32.62 -4.94 20.31
CA ALA A 460 -33.74 -5.58 21.01
C ALA A 460 -33.48 -7.05 21.39
N GLY A 461 -32.31 -7.61 21.11
CA GLY A 461 -32.06 -9.04 21.25
C GLY A 461 -30.69 -9.44 21.79
N ASN A 462 -30.62 -10.66 22.32
CA ASN A 462 -29.52 -11.12 23.16
C ASN A 462 -28.55 -12.06 22.42
N PHE A 463 -28.77 -12.41 21.15
CA PHE A 463 -27.95 -13.39 20.41
C PHE A 463 -26.47 -13.01 20.34
N LEU A 464 -26.18 -11.70 20.25
CA LEU A 464 -24.84 -11.13 20.21
C LEU A 464 -24.44 -10.43 21.51
N GLU A 465 -25.20 -10.63 22.58
CA GLU A 465 -24.92 -10.08 23.90
C GLU A 465 -24.21 -11.11 24.78
N ASN A 466 -23.15 -10.69 25.49
CA ASN A 466 -22.47 -11.51 26.50
C ASN A 466 -22.03 -12.90 26.01
N THR A 467 -21.60 -13.00 24.75
CA THR A 467 -21.18 -14.24 24.14
C THR A 467 -19.77 -14.64 24.57
N THR A 468 -19.36 -15.87 24.25
CA THR A 468 -18.01 -16.40 24.56
C THR A 468 -17.12 -16.49 23.33
N PHE A 469 -17.43 -15.74 22.28
CA PHE A 469 -16.73 -15.78 21.01
C PHE A 469 -16.45 -14.38 20.48
N ILE A 470 -15.39 -14.24 19.70
CA ILE A 470 -15.09 -13.01 18.94
C ILE A 470 -15.19 -13.31 17.45
N ASP A 471 -14.51 -14.37 17.02
CA ASP A 471 -14.32 -14.69 15.61
C ASP A 471 -15.62 -15.16 14.94
N GLY A 472 -15.84 -14.75 13.69
CA GLY A 472 -16.96 -15.20 12.89
C GLY A 472 -17.29 -14.24 11.76
N ASP A 473 -18.17 -14.69 10.88
CA ASP A 473 -18.74 -13.85 9.83
C ASP A 473 -20.20 -13.54 10.23
N TYR A 474 -20.52 -12.25 10.39
CA TYR A 474 -21.79 -11.78 10.97
C TYR A 474 -22.66 -11.12 9.91
N THR A 475 -23.95 -11.46 9.88
CA THR A 475 -24.94 -10.91 8.92
C THR A 475 -26.35 -11.02 9.50
N ALA A 476 -27.38 -10.67 8.71
CA ALA A 476 -28.77 -10.95 9.00
C ALA A 476 -29.52 -11.36 7.73
N GLY A 477 -30.66 -12.04 7.88
CA GLY A 477 -31.46 -12.47 6.75
C GLY A 477 -32.80 -13.04 7.14
N ASP A 478 -33.73 -12.97 6.19
CA ASP A 478 -35.11 -13.42 6.35
C ASP A 478 -35.17 -14.93 6.55
N ASP A 479 -35.66 -15.33 7.73
CA ASP A 479 -35.76 -16.71 8.19
C ASP A 479 -37.17 -17.32 8.04
N ASN A 480 -38.13 -16.59 7.46
CA ASN A 480 -39.53 -16.99 7.39
C ASN A 480 -40.14 -16.73 6.00
N PRO A 481 -40.58 -17.77 5.26
CA PRO A 481 -40.81 -19.14 5.70
C PRO A 481 -39.58 -20.07 5.61
N THR A 482 -38.47 -19.58 5.07
CA THR A 482 -37.31 -20.42 4.74
C THR A 482 -36.06 -19.91 5.43
N ASN A 483 -35.42 -20.77 6.23
CA ASN A 483 -34.18 -20.47 6.93
C ASN A 483 -32.94 -20.44 6.00
N PRO A 484 -32.26 -19.29 5.83
CA PRO A 484 -31.04 -19.18 5.03
C PRO A 484 -29.77 -19.58 5.80
N PHE A 485 -29.87 -19.82 7.12
CA PHE A 485 -28.78 -20.13 8.03
C PHE A 485 -28.85 -21.58 8.55
N GLY A 486 -29.07 -22.53 7.63
CA GLY A 486 -29.02 -23.96 7.91
C GLY A 486 -27.59 -24.50 8.07
N VAL A 487 -27.42 -25.83 7.98
CA VAL A 487 -26.08 -26.47 8.02
C VAL A 487 -25.56 -26.64 6.59
N PRO A 488 -24.45 -25.97 6.19
CA PRO A 488 -23.83 -26.19 4.90
C PRO A 488 -23.27 -27.62 4.79
N THR A 489 -23.37 -28.23 3.62
CA THR A 489 -22.76 -29.55 3.40
C THR A 489 -21.29 -29.40 3.07
N LYS A 490 -20.44 -30.21 3.71
CA LYS A 490 -19.00 -30.26 3.42
C LYS A 490 -18.69 -31.37 2.44
N TYR A 491 -17.80 -31.10 1.50
CA TYR A 491 -17.26 -32.06 0.55
C TYR A 491 -15.74 -32.03 0.55
N TYR A 492 -15.14 -33.17 0.85
CA TYR A 492 -13.72 -33.41 0.79
C TYR A 492 -13.39 -34.21 -0.47
N SER A 493 -12.37 -33.81 -1.24
CA SER A 493 -11.84 -34.69 -2.28
C SER A 493 -11.33 -35.98 -1.63
N ARG A 494 -11.63 -37.15 -2.21
CA ARG A 494 -11.16 -38.44 -1.69
C ARG A 494 -10.26 -39.20 -2.66
N GLN A 495 -10.17 -38.70 -3.89
CA GLN A 495 -9.29 -39.18 -4.95
C GLN A 495 -9.22 -38.13 -6.07
N THR A 496 -8.16 -38.18 -6.86
CA THR A 496 -8.08 -37.46 -8.14
C THR A 496 -9.22 -37.87 -9.07
N GLY A 497 -9.96 -36.91 -9.60
CA GLY A 497 -11.15 -37.22 -10.39
C GLY A 497 -11.95 -36.02 -10.89
N ASN A 498 -12.98 -36.32 -11.69
CA ASN A 498 -13.89 -35.30 -12.21
C ASN A 498 -14.82 -34.78 -11.09
N TRP A 499 -15.06 -33.48 -11.01
CA TRP A 499 -15.97 -32.88 -10.02
C TRP A 499 -17.39 -33.46 -10.06
N ASN A 500 -17.91 -33.80 -11.23
CA ASN A 500 -19.26 -34.39 -11.39
C ASN A 500 -19.33 -35.90 -11.06
N SER A 501 -18.25 -36.49 -10.55
CA SER A 501 -18.27 -37.88 -10.08
C SER A 501 -18.46 -37.91 -8.56
N VAL A 502 -19.52 -38.56 -8.09
CA VAL A 502 -19.76 -38.78 -6.66
C VAL A 502 -18.62 -39.53 -5.97
N ASN A 503 -17.85 -40.33 -6.71
CA ASN A 503 -16.69 -41.05 -6.19
C ASN A 503 -15.49 -40.13 -5.91
N THR A 504 -15.46 -38.92 -6.45
CA THR A 504 -14.43 -37.90 -6.18
C THR A 504 -14.59 -37.30 -4.79
N TRP A 505 -15.78 -37.41 -4.18
CA TRP A 505 -16.11 -36.68 -2.97
C TRP A 505 -16.50 -37.55 -1.79
N SER A 506 -16.30 -37.03 -0.58
CA SER A 506 -16.80 -37.57 0.67
C SER A 506 -17.32 -36.45 1.57
N ASN A 507 -18.34 -36.70 2.38
CA ASN A 507 -18.85 -35.71 3.34
C ASN A 507 -18.18 -35.77 4.72
N THR A 508 -17.31 -36.76 4.96
CA THR A 508 -16.70 -36.98 6.28
C THR A 508 -15.19 -36.75 6.32
N GLY A 509 -14.50 -36.71 5.17
CA GLY A 509 -13.06 -36.46 5.08
C GLY A 509 -12.42 -37.10 3.85
N HIS A 510 -11.12 -36.83 3.61
CA HIS A 510 -10.40 -37.26 2.41
C HIS A 510 -10.28 -38.80 2.24
N THR A 511 -10.52 -39.59 3.28
CA THR A 511 -10.51 -41.07 3.22
C THR A 511 -11.88 -41.70 3.45
N GLY A 512 -12.93 -40.88 3.55
CA GLY A 512 -14.29 -41.33 3.83
C GLY A 512 -14.92 -42.11 2.68
N ALA A 513 -16.15 -42.60 2.91
CA ALA A 513 -16.97 -43.21 1.87
C ALA A 513 -17.34 -42.18 0.79
N ALA A 514 -17.65 -42.66 -0.42
CA ALA A 514 -18.15 -41.80 -1.49
C ALA A 514 -19.45 -41.09 -1.04
N ALA A 515 -19.55 -39.81 -1.37
CA ALA A 515 -20.77 -39.04 -1.15
C ALA A 515 -21.91 -39.56 -2.05
N SER A 516 -23.16 -39.23 -1.71
CA SER A 516 -24.33 -39.56 -2.53
C SER A 516 -24.60 -38.55 -3.65
N SER A 517 -23.95 -37.40 -3.62
CA SER A 517 -24.09 -36.29 -4.56
C SER A 517 -22.75 -35.58 -4.73
N THR A 518 -22.68 -34.67 -5.70
CA THR A 518 -21.52 -33.80 -5.93
C THR A 518 -21.77 -32.43 -5.29
N PRO A 519 -20.73 -31.64 -5.00
CA PRO A 519 -20.90 -30.30 -4.44
C PRO A 519 -21.71 -29.39 -5.35
N GLY A 520 -22.57 -28.58 -4.74
CA GLY A 520 -23.36 -27.51 -5.35
C GLY A 520 -23.07 -26.13 -4.75
N ILE A 521 -23.85 -25.14 -5.20
CA ILE A 521 -23.57 -23.70 -4.98
C ILE A 521 -23.48 -23.27 -3.51
N ASN A 522 -24.16 -23.96 -2.58
CA ASN A 522 -24.19 -23.60 -1.16
C ASN A 522 -23.27 -24.48 -0.30
N ASP A 523 -22.46 -25.33 -0.95
CA ASP A 523 -21.64 -26.32 -0.27
C ASP A 523 -20.20 -25.84 -0.06
N VAL A 524 -19.59 -26.34 1.01
CA VAL A 524 -18.18 -26.11 1.34
C VAL A 524 -17.34 -27.18 0.66
N VAL A 525 -16.36 -26.77 -0.14
CA VAL A 525 -15.47 -27.67 -0.87
C VAL A 525 -14.04 -27.57 -0.36
N ILE A 526 -13.47 -28.71 0.01
CA ILE A 526 -12.11 -28.85 0.50
C ILE A 526 -11.39 -29.89 -0.37
N ILE A 527 -10.47 -29.44 -1.21
CA ILE A 527 -9.66 -30.32 -2.06
C ILE A 527 -8.32 -30.51 -1.37
N GLY A 528 -7.95 -31.76 -1.08
CA GLY A 528 -6.75 -32.08 -0.31
C GLY A 528 -6.23 -33.49 -0.54
N GLY A 529 -5.29 -33.94 0.29
CA GLY A 529 -4.72 -35.29 0.21
C GLY A 529 -3.85 -35.57 -1.03
N ASN A 530 -3.32 -34.52 -1.68
CA ASN A 530 -2.65 -34.57 -2.99
C ASN A 530 -3.57 -34.92 -4.17
N ASP A 531 -4.89 -34.82 -4.00
CA ASP A 531 -5.84 -35.00 -5.10
C ASP A 531 -5.82 -33.84 -6.10
N SER A 532 -6.02 -34.15 -7.37
CA SER A 532 -6.36 -33.18 -8.42
C SER A 532 -7.81 -33.36 -8.86
N VAL A 533 -8.65 -32.37 -8.59
CA VAL A 533 -10.03 -32.34 -9.10
C VAL A 533 -10.05 -31.55 -10.40
N TYR A 534 -10.73 -32.06 -11.42
CA TYR A 534 -10.87 -31.39 -12.71
C TYR A 534 -12.32 -31.31 -13.18
N LEU A 535 -12.61 -30.28 -13.98
CA LEU A 535 -13.91 -30.10 -14.60
C LEU A 535 -13.93 -30.67 -16.02
N SER A 536 -15.11 -31.05 -16.49
CA SER A 536 -15.30 -31.34 -17.91
C SER A 536 -15.02 -30.08 -18.73
N THR A 537 -14.10 -30.17 -19.68
CA THR A 537 -13.64 -29.01 -20.47
C THR A 537 -13.62 -29.37 -21.96
N HIS A 538 -13.85 -28.38 -22.80
CA HIS A 538 -13.59 -28.47 -24.23
C HIS A 538 -12.66 -27.37 -24.68
N ASN A 539 -11.83 -27.68 -25.67
CA ASN A 539 -10.79 -26.76 -26.13
C ASN A 539 -11.36 -25.53 -26.85
N THR A 540 -12.56 -25.58 -27.41
CA THR A 540 -13.15 -24.43 -28.13
C THR A 540 -14.54 -24.02 -27.65
N ASN A 541 -15.24 -24.89 -26.91
CA ASN A 541 -16.58 -24.64 -26.37
C ASN A 541 -16.43 -24.21 -24.93
N ILE A 542 -16.89 -22.99 -24.64
CA ILE A 542 -16.90 -22.42 -23.31
C ILE A 542 -17.92 -23.16 -22.42
N ASN A 543 -17.64 -23.30 -21.13
CA ASN A 543 -18.62 -23.70 -20.11
C ASN A 543 -19.23 -25.12 -20.25
N THR A 544 -18.45 -26.10 -20.68
CA THR A 544 -18.89 -27.50 -20.79
C THR A 544 -19.03 -28.25 -19.45
N GLY A 545 -18.56 -27.67 -18.35
CA GLY A 545 -18.53 -28.30 -17.03
C GLY A 545 -18.58 -27.27 -15.91
N VAL A 546 -19.47 -26.29 -16.01
CA VAL A 546 -19.67 -25.23 -15.00
C VAL A 546 -20.00 -25.84 -13.64
N GLN A 547 -19.28 -25.41 -12.59
CA GLN A 547 -19.47 -25.84 -11.20
C GLN A 547 -19.50 -24.64 -10.27
N ASN A 548 -20.14 -24.82 -9.11
CA ASN A 548 -20.23 -23.77 -8.10
C ASN A 548 -20.10 -24.34 -6.69
N CYS A 549 -19.62 -23.52 -5.77
CA CYS A 549 -19.60 -23.81 -4.33
C CYS A 549 -19.63 -22.52 -3.51
N ALA A 550 -20.00 -22.62 -2.24
CA ALA A 550 -20.03 -21.51 -1.31
C ALA A 550 -18.62 -21.07 -0.91
N SER A 551 -17.75 -22.05 -0.66
CA SER A 551 -16.35 -21.78 -0.35
C SER A 551 -15.46 -22.88 -0.88
N LEU A 552 -14.27 -22.49 -1.33
CA LEU A 552 -13.26 -23.39 -1.84
C LEU A 552 -11.96 -23.25 -1.04
N GLN A 553 -11.44 -24.39 -0.57
CA GLN A 553 -10.08 -24.51 -0.08
C GLN A 553 -9.34 -25.58 -0.89
N ILE A 554 -8.07 -25.29 -1.22
CA ILE A 554 -7.18 -26.23 -1.91
C ILE A 554 -5.94 -26.38 -1.04
N GLU A 555 -5.73 -27.57 -0.48
CA GLU A 555 -4.56 -27.91 0.31
C GLU A 555 -3.29 -27.97 -0.56
N ARG A 556 -2.15 -27.63 0.03
CA ARG A 556 -0.82 -27.80 -0.56
C ARG A 556 -0.66 -29.22 -1.14
N GLY A 557 -0.20 -29.29 -2.39
CA GLY A 557 -0.01 -30.55 -3.12
C GLY A 557 -1.23 -30.97 -3.93
N SER A 558 -2.40 -30.38 -3.66
CA SER A 558 -3.63 -30.61 -4.41
C SER A 558 -3.92 -29.51 -5.44
N ALA A 559 -4.86 -29.79 -6.33
CA ALA A 559 -5.25 -28.84 -7.37
C ALA A 559 -6.74 -28.90 -7.73
N LEU A 560 -7.28 -27.75 -8.12
CA LEU A 560 -8.51 -27.64 -8.90
C LEU A 560 -8.17 -27.15 -10.31
N ASP A 561 -8.53 -27.90 -11.34
CA ASP A 561 -8.43 -27.48 -12.74
C ASP A 561 -9.81 -27.24 -13.34
N ILE A 562 -10.13 -25.97 -13.58
CA ILE A 562 -11.45 -25.60 -14.12
C ILE A 562 -11.52 -25.67 -15.64
N GLY A 563 -10.42 -25.92 -16.34
CA GLY A 563 -10.41 -25.90 -17.80
C GLY A 563 -10.89 -24.55 -18.38
N TYR A 564 -11.69 -24.60 -19.45
CA TYR A 564 -12.31 -23.43 -20.09
C TYR A 564 -13.77 -23.23 -19.63
N ASN A 565 -13.96 -23.04 -18.32
CA ASN A 565 -15.27 -22.86 -17.69
C ASN A 565 -15.39 -21.54 -16.89
N PRO A 566 -15.33 -20.37 -17.54
CA PRO A 566 -15.40 -19.08 -16.85
C PRO A 566 -16.74 -18.77 -16.17
N ALA A 567 -17.82 -19.50 -16.44
CA ALA A 567 -19.10 -19.32 -15.74
C ALA A 567 -19.17 -20.01 -14.37
N CYS A 568 -18.10 -20.65 -13.89
CA CYS A 568 -18.06 -21.17 -12.52
C CYS A 568 -18.12 -20.03 -11.49
N ASN A 569 -18.65 -20.33 -10.30
CA ASN A 569 -18.62 -19.45 -9.15
C ASN A 569 -18.18 -20.21 -7.90
N PHE A 570 -16.99 -19.87 -7.38
CA PHE A 570 -16.41 -20.57 -6.22
C PHE A 570 -16.68 -19.85 -4.88
N GLY A 571 -17.59 -18.87 -4.87
CA GLY A 571 -17.97 -18.15 -3.65
C GLY A 571 -16.74 -17.49 -3.03
N ILE A 572 -16.39 -17.86 -1.80
CA ILE A 572 -15.13 -17.41 -1.18
C ILE A 572 -14.04 -18.46 -1.39
N VAL A 573 -12.96 -18.10 -2.08
CA VAL A 573 -11.77 -18.93 -2.21
C VAL A 573 -10.81 -18.57 -1.09
N GLN A 574 -10.64 -19.50 -0.16
CA GLN A 574 -9.98 -19.29 1.11
C GLN A 574 -8.70 -20.11 1.23
N SER A 575 -7.84 -19.68 2.14
CA SER A 575 -6.64 -20.43 2.46
C SER A 575 -6.93 -21.70 3.23
N HIS A 576 -6.15 -22.74 2.95
CA HIS A 576 -6.18 -23.98 3.70
C HIS A 576 -5.17 -23.95 4.86
N PRO A 577 -5.51 -24.45 6.07
CA PRO A 577 -4.61 -24.43 7.24
C PRO A 577 -3.26 -25.11 7.02
N ASN A 578 -3.20 -26.13 6.16
CA ASN A 578 -1.96 -26.84 5.80
C ASN A 578 -1.19 -26.20 4.62
N GLY A 579 -1.54 -24.97 4.27
CA GLY A 579 -0.99 -24.24 3.12
C GLY A 579 -1.78 -24.49 1.83
N ASN A 580 -1.56 -23.62 0.86
CA ASN A 580 -2.39 -23.51 -0.34
C ASN A 580 -1.87 -24.32 -1.53
N GLY A 581 -2.79 -24.96 -2.25
CA GLY A 581 -2.58 -25.68 -3.50
C GLY A 581 -2.76 -24.83 -4.75
N ASN A 582 -3.02 -25.49 -5.88
CA ASN A 582 -3.04 -24.88 -7.21
C ASN A 582 -4.46 -24.75 -7.79
N PHE A 583 -4.89 -23.52 -8.05
CA PHE A 583 -6.07 -23.22 -8.85
C PHE A 583 -5.66 -23.02 -10.32
N ARG A 584 -6.17 -23.84 -11.23
CA ARG A 584 -5.71 -23.89 -12.63
C ARG A 584 -6.85 -23.54 -13.58
N LEU A 585 -6.55 -22.75 -14.61
CA LEU A 585 -7.51 -22.44 -15.68
C LEU A 585 -6.83 -22.29 -17.05
N THR A 586 -7.58 -22.58 -18.11
CA THR A 586 -7.20 -22.29 -19.49
C THR A 586 -8.23 -21.39 -20.17
N THR A 587 -7.88 -20.87 -21.34
CA THR A 587 -8.83 -20.28 -22.29
C THR A 587 -9.04 -21.21 -23.50
N THR A 588 -9.81 -20.74 -24.47
CA THR A 588 -10.02 -21.39 -25.77
C THR A 588 -8.69 -21.69 -26.47
N TYR A 589 -8.67 -22.76 -27.25
CA TYR A 589 -7.57 -23.17 -28.11
C TYR A 589 -7.31 -22.16 -29.23
N ASN A 590 -8.29 -21.33 -29.58
CA ASN A 590 -8.14 -20.34 -30.64
C ASN A 590 -7.21 -19.20 -30.19
N SER A 591 -6.18 -18.93 -30.99
CA SER A 591 -5.30 -17.76 -30.80
C SER A 591 -6.10 -16.46 -30.83
N GLY A 592 -5.62 -15.42 -30.14
CA GLY A 592 -6.28 -14.10 -30.18
C GLY A 592 -7.26 -13.85 -29.03
N ASN A 593 -7.25 -14.66 -27.95
CA ASN A 593 -8.28 -14.64 -26.91
C ASN A 593 -7.75 -14.34 -25.50
N TYR A 594 -8.65 -13.88 -24.64
CA TYR A 594 -8.38 -13.60 -23.23
C TYR A 594 -8.59 -14.84 -22.36
N PHE A 595 -7.78 -14.98 -21.32
CA PHE A 595 -8.19 -15.75 -20.15
C PHE A 595 -9.34 -15.03 -19.46
N THR A 596 -10.35 -15.80 -19.02
CA THR A 596 -11.48 -15.28 -18.26
C THR A 596 -11.52 -16.04 -16.95
N PHE A 597 -11.42 -15.32 -15.83
CA PHE A 597 -11.54 -15.90 -14.50
C PHE A 597 -12.98 -16.27 -14.19
N PRO A 598 -13.21 -17.32 -13.38
CA PRO A 598 -14.52 -17.59 -12.81
C PRO A 598 -14.94 -16.47 -11.86
N SER A 599 -16.23 -16.46 -11.51
CA SER A 599 -16.71 -15.64 -10.40
C SER A 599 -16.23 -16.22 -9.07
N GLY A 600 -16.14 -15.36 -8.06
CA GLY A 600 -15.71 -15.70 -6.71
C GLY A 600 -14.72 -14.68 -6.17
N ASP A 601 -14.62 -14.65 -4.85
CA ASP A 601 -13.69 -13.82 -4.11
C ASP A 601 -12.40 -14.60 -3.83
N PHE A 602 -11.34 -14.28 -4.58
CA PHE A 602 -10.00 -14.84 -4.42
C PHE A 602 -9.10 -14.00 -3.50
N SER A 603 -9.61 -12.93 -2.88
CA SER A 603 -8.78 -12.01 -2.10
C SER A 603 -8.04 -12.73 -0.97
N ASP A 604 -8.70 -13.60 -0.20
CA ASP A 604 -8.07 -14.33 0.91
C ASP A 604 -7.03 -15.34 0.39
N PHE A 605 -7.36 -16.09 -0.66
CA PHE A 605 -6.43 -16.99 -1.32
C PHE A 605 -5.18 -16.25 -1.83
N ASN A 606 -5.35 -15.06 -2.43
CA ASN A 606 -4.26 -14.29 -2.99
C ASN A 606 -3.32 -13.73 -1.91
N VAL A 607 -3.83 -13.04 -0.89
CA VAL A 607 -2.98 -12.43 0.15
C VAL A 607 -2.19 -13.48 0.95
N ASN A 608 -2.71 -14.71 1.03
CA ASN A 608 -2.09 -15.85 1.71
C ASN A 608 -1.33 -16.79 0.75
N LEU A 609 -0.85 -16.27 -0.38
CA LEU A 609 0.06 -16.98 -1.29
C LEU A 609 -0.54 -18.27 -1.90
N GLY A 610 -1.84 -18.29 -2.15
CA GLY A 610 -2.49 -19.30 -2.98
C GLY A 610 -1.97 -19.28 -4.41
N THR A 611 -1.82 -20.43 -5.05
CA THR A 611 -1.23 -20.51 -6.40
C THR A 611 -2.30 -20.52 -7.46
N THR A 612 -2.20 -19.59 -8.41
CA THR A 612 -3.00 -19.62 -9.63
C THR A 612 -2.13 -19.95 -10.84
N GLU A 613 -2.45 -21.02 -11.55
CA GLU A 613 -1.82 -21.39 -12.81
C GLU A 613 -2.71 -21.08 -14.00
N ILE A 614 -2.12 -20.36 -14.95
CA ILE A 614 -2.73 -20.02 -16.23
C ILE A 614 -1.95 -20.74 -17.31
N TYR A 615 -2.60 -21.66 -18.00
CA TYR A 615 -1.97 -22.51 -19.01
C TYR A 615 -2.69 -22.41 -20.35
N SER A 616 -1.96 -22.59 -21.44
CA SER A 616 -2.55 -22.69 -22.78
C SER A 616 -2.61 -24.15 -23.23
N THR A 617 -3.50 -24.45 -24.17
CA THR A 617 -3.68 -25.80 -24.73
C THR A 617 -3.26 -25.93 -26.19
N ASN A 618 -3.04 -24.81 -26.88
CA ASN A 618 -2.58 -24.80 -28.26
C ASN A 618 -1.05 -24.82 -28.33
N THR A 619 -0.48 -25.83 -28.96
CA THR A 619 0.98 -25.98 -29.05
C THR A 619 1.60 -25.27 -30.26
N ALA A 620 0.79 -24.70 -31.15
CA ALA A 620 1.26 -24.10 -32.40
C ALA A 620 2.08 -22.82 -32.14
N ALA A 621 3.19 -22.70 -32.86
CA ALA A 621 4.10 -21.57 -32.73
C ALA A 621 3.45 -20.25 -33.17
N GLY A 622 3.60 -19.22 -32.34
CA GLY A 622 3.08 -17.88 -32.62
C GLY A 622 1.63 -17.66 -32.18
N THR A 623 1.00 -18.63 -31.51
CA THR A 623 -0.33 -18.43 -30.92
C THR A 623 -0.26 -17.53 -29.69
N THR A 624 -1.25 -16.68 -29.50
CA THR A 624 -1.22 -15.60 -28.49
C THR A 624 -2.49 -15.56 -27.64
N TYR A 625 -2.28 -15.32 -26.34
CA TYR A 625 -3.32 -15.17 -25.34
C TYR A 625 -3.00 -14.02 -24.39
N TRP A 626 -4.02 -13.43 -23.78
CA TRP A 626 -3.88 -12.32 -22.84
C TRP A 626 -4.48 -12.66 -21.50
N LEU A 627 -3.77 -12.33 -20.43
CA LEU A 627 -4.32 -12.34 -19.09
C LEU A 627 -5.53 -11.39 -18.99
N PRO A 628 -6.45 -11.64 -18.05
CA PRO A 628 -7.65 -10.82 -17.90
C PRO A 628 -7.27 -9.38 -17.52
N ASN A 629 -8.03 -8.40 -18.01
CA ASN A 629 -7.85 -7.00 -17.63
C ASN A 629 -8.50 -6.63 -16.28
N ASN A 630 -9.40 -7.48 -15.79
CA ASN A 630 -10.17 -7.28 -14.56
C ASN A 630 -9.57 -8.01 -13.34
N VAL A 631 -8.45 -8.72 -13.51
CA VAL A 631 -7.74 -9.39 -12.39
C VAL A 631 -6.46 -8.62 -12.09
N THR A 632 -6.44 -7.97 -10.93
CA THR A 632 -5.36 -7.06 -10.51
C THR A 632 -4.45 -7.66 -9.45
N SER A 633 -4.74 -8.85 -8.94
CA SER A 633 -3.86 -9.53 -7.99
C SER A 633 -3.88 -11.05 -8.10
N TYR A 634 -2.76 -11.66 -7.70
CA TYR A 634 -2.56 -13.10 -7.57
C TYR A 634 -1.76 -13.38 -6.29
N GLY A 635 -1.95 -14.54 -5.67
CA GLY A 635 -1.03 -15.02 -4.63
C GLY A 635 0.33 -15.36 -5.22
N ASN A 636 0.53 -16.63 -5.59
CA ASN A 636 1.54 -17.01 -6.58
C ASN A 636 0.89 -17.07 -7.96
N LEU A 637 1.65 -16.72 -9.00
CA LEU A 637 1.22 -16.82 -10.39
C LEU A 637 2.13 -17.80 -11.13
N ILE A 638 1.53 -18.81 -11.77
CA ILE A 638 2.23 -19.70 -12.70
C ILE A 638 1.71 -19.42 -14.12
N ILE A 639 2.61 -19.17 -15.04
CA ILE A 639 2.30 -18.99 -16.47
C ILE A 639 2.90 -20.17 -17.24
N SER A 640 2.04 -21.01 -17.81
CA SER A 640 2.43 -22.31 -18.42
C SER A 640 2.04 -22.38 -19.90
N PRO A 641 2.76 -21.72 -20.82
CA PRO A 641 2.48 -21.82 -22.25
C PRO A 641 2.90 -23.19 -22.82
N ALA A 642 1.95 -23.85 -23.49
CA ALA A 642 2.17 -25.10 -24.21
C ALA A 642 2.78 -24.88 -25.61
N GLY A 643 3.75 -25.70 -26.00
CA GLY A 643 4.42 -25.61 -27.30
C GLY A 643 4.97 -24.21 -27.57
N GLY A 644 4.70 -23.65 -28.76
CA GLY A 644 5.12 -22.29 -29.13
C GLY A 644 4.05 -21.20 -28.91
N SER A 645 3.09 -21.43 -28.00
CA SER A 645 2.12 -20.42 -27.58
C SER A 645 2.70 -19.40 -26.63
N ASN A 646 2.01 -18.28 -26.51
CA ASN A 646 2.52 -17.09 -25.85
C ASN A 646 1.43 -16.45 -25.00
N ILE A 647 1.79 -16.05 -23.78
CA ILE A 647 0.86 -15.48 -22.79
C ILE A 647 1.34 -14.07 -22.43
N ILE A 648 0.46 -13.09 -22.61
CA ILE A 648 0.72 -11.66 -22.49
C ILE A 648 0.01 -11.14 -21.24
N PHE A 649 0.65 -10.29 -20.45
CA PHE A 649 -0.01 -9.67 -19.30
C PHE A 649 -1.15 -8.73 -19.72
N GLY A 650 -2.19 -8.63 -18.88
CA GLY A 650 -3.35 -7.78 -19.12
C GLY A 650 -2.97 -6.30 -19.25
N ASN A 651 -3.82 -5.48 -19.87
CA ASN A 651 -3.67 -4.03 -19.98
C ASN A 651 -4.07 -3.32 -18.66
N THR A 652 -3.48 -3.76 -17.55
CA THR A 652 -3.78 -3.30 -16.18
C THR A 652 -2.56 -3.54 -15.28
N ASP A 653 -2.49 -2.84 -14.15
CA ASP A 653 -1.51 -3.10 -13.09
C ASP A 653 -1.83 -4.42 -12.39
N ILE A 654 -0.79 -5.19 -12.05
CA ILE A 654 -0.94 -6.49 -11.39
C ILE A 654 0.00 -6.56 -10.18
N THR A 655 -0.52 -7.04 -9.05
CA THR A 655 0.27 -7.40 -7.87
C THR A 655 0.29 -8.92 -7.67
N VAL A 656 1.47 -9.52 -7.68
CA VAL A 656 1.70 -10.91 -7.27
C VAL A 656 2.27 -10.87 -5.85
N TYR A 657 1.51 -11.35 -4.86
CA TYR A 657 1.92 -11.33 -3.45
C TYR A 657 3.10 -12.28 -3.15
N GLY A 658 3.22 -13.36 -3.91
CA GLY A 658 4.28 -14.34 -3.85
C GLY A 658 5.12 -14.37 -5.12
N ASN A 659 5.43 -15.57 -5.58
CA ASN A 659 6.29 -15.81 -6.73
C ASN A 659 5.51 -15.79 -8.05
N CYS A 660 6.17 -15.31 -9.11
CA CYS A 660 5.74 -15.46 -10.49
C CYS A 660 6.64 -16.48 -11.18
N ILE A 661 6.12 -17.68 -11.47
CA ILE A 661 6.85 -18.78 -12.09
C ILE A 661 6.40 -18.95 -13.54
N ILE A 662 7.35 -19.14 -14.45
CA ILE A 662 7.06 -19.18 -15.88
C ILE A 662 7.66 -20.43 -16.50
N ARG A 663 6.78 -21.28 -17.05
CA ARG A 663 7.05 -22.66 -17.44
C ARG A 663 6.74 -22.89 -18.91
N GLY A 664 7.43 -22.16 -19.78
CA GLY A 664 7.36 -22.40 -21.21
C GLY A 664 7.91 -23.78 -21.57
N THR A 665 7.11 -24.59 -22.27
CA THR A 665 7.51 -25.95 -22.66
C THR A 665 8.40 -25.98 -23.93
N ASN A 666 8.63 -24.83 -24.56
CA ASN A 666 9.46 -24.69 -25.76
C ASN A 666 10.21 -23.35 -25.77
N PRO A 667 11.45 -23.26 -26.29
CA PRO A 667 12.16 -21.98 -26.47
C PRO A 667 11.43 -20.93 -27.32
N ARG A 668 10.46 -21.36 -28.14
CA ARG A 668 9.62 -20.47 -28.96
C ARG A 668 8.40 -19.90 -28.22
N SER A 669 8.10 -20.40 -27.01
CA SER A 669 7.11 -19.77 -26.14
C SER A 669 7.71 -18.53 -25.50
N TRP A 670 6.96 -17.45 -25.50
CA TRP A 670 7.35 -16.22 -24.86
C TRP A 670 6.20 -15.63 -24.05
N PHE A 671 6.58 -14.79 -23.10
CA PHE A 671 5.68 -14.08 -22.22
C PHE A 671 6.24 -12.68 -22.03
N LEU A 672 5.34 -11.70 -21.93
CA LEU A 672 5.76 -10.31 -21.92
C LEU A 672 4.69 -9.38 -21.37
N PRO A 673 5.08 -8.19 -20.89
CA PRO A 673 4.12 -7.20 -20.44
C PRO A 673 3.21 -6.70 -21.57
N THR A 674 3.74 -6.47 -22.79
CA THR A 674 2.95 -5.97 -23.95
C THR A 674 3.47 -6.45 -25.31
N TRP A 675 2.59 -6.47 -26.34
CA TRP A 675 2.84 -6.89 -27.74
C TRP A 675 2.68 -5.74 -28.78
N ASP A 676 3.23 -5.90 -30.00
CA ASP A 676 3.40 -4.88 -31.07
C ASP A 676 2.28 -4.84 -32.12
N GLY A 677 1.07 -5.21 -31.71
CA GLY A 677 -0.16 -4.89 -32.44
C GLY A 677 -1.09 -4.19 -31.47
N ASN A 678 -2.06 -3.40 -31.96
CA ASN A 678 -3.13 -2.87 -31.10
C ASN A 678 -3.61 -4.00 -30.16
N TYR A 679 -3.74 -3.69 -28.87
CA TYR A 679 -4.26 -4.66 -27.89
C TYR A 679 -5.59 -5.22 -28.45
N PRO A 680 -5.88 -6.53 -28.32
CA PRO A 680 -6.98 -7.14 -29.07
C PRO A 680 -8.30 -6.36 -28.90
N GLY A 681 -9.01 -6.16 -30.01
CA GLY A 681 -10.22 -5.33 -30.02
C GLY A 681 -9.95 -3.83 -30.19
N GLY A 682 -8.72 -3.42 -30.52
CA GLY A 682 -8.39 -2.00 -30.76
C GLY A 682 -8.27 -1.17 -29.47
N ILE A 683 -8.08 -1.83 -28.33
CA ILE A 683 -7.95 -1.17 -27.03
C ILE A 683 -6.62 -0.40 -26.99
N ALA A 684 -6.69 0.85 -26.52
CA ALA A 684 -5.50 1.66 -26.30
C ALA A 684 -4.62 1.05 -25.19
N ARG A 685 -3.33 0.91 -25.47
CA ARG A 685 -2.35 0.44 -24.49
C ARG A 685 -2.14 1.50 -23.41
N ILE A 686 -2.01 1.07 -22.16
CA ILE A 686 -1.71 1.94 -21.03
C ILE A 686 -0.34 1.63 -20.43
N SER A 687 0.24 2.62 -19.75
CA SER A 687 1.38 2.36 -18.86
C SER A 687 0.92 1.44 -17.74
N LYS A 688 1.76 0.48 -17.36
CA LYS A 688 1.43 -0.46 -16.29
C LYS A 688 2.65 -0.95 -15.54
N THR A 689 2.40 -1.42 -14.33
CA THR A 689 3.37 -1.99 -13.40
C THR A 689 2.93 -3.39 -13.00
N ILE A 690 3.83 -4.34 -13.17
CA ILE A 690 3.72 -5.70 -12.63
C ILE A 690 4.60 -5.76 -11.39
N THR A 691 3.97 -5.76 -10.23
CA THR A 691 4.66 -5.83 -8.93
C THR A 691 4.67 -7.26 -8.46
N ILE A 692 5.86 -7.84 -8.28
CA ILE A 692 6.04 -9.19 -7.75
C ILE A 692 6.75 -9.04 -6.41
N LYS A 693 6.07 -9.40 -5.32
CA LYS A 693 6.61 -9.30 -3.96
C LYS A 693 7.53 -10.48 -3.59
N GLY A 694 7.42 -11.61 -4.30
CA GLY A 694 8.36 -12.73 -4.22
C GLY A 694 9.37 -12.72 -5.37
N TYR A 695 9.75 -13.90 -5.85
CA TYR A 695 10.68 -14.05 -6.97
C TYR A 695 9.96 -14.17 -8.31
N MET A 696 10.62 -13.69 -9.36
CA MET A 696 10.29 -14.03 -10.74
C MET A 696 11.22 -15.17 -11.20
N ASP A 697 10.65 -16.35 -11.44
CA ASP A 697 11.40 -17.56 -11.84
C ASP A 697 11.02 -18.00 -13.26
N ILE A 698 12.00 -17.98 -14.17
CA ILE A 698 11.83 -18.35 -15.57
C ILE A 698 12.44 -19.73 -15.78
N GLN A 699 11.60 -20.76 -15.75
CA GLN A 699 11.99 -22.16 -15.87
C GLN A 699 12.01 -22.64 -17.34
N GLY A 700 11.33 -21.91 -18.24
CA GLY A 700 11.31 -22.19 -19.67
C GLY A 700 10.58 -21.11 -20.48
N GLY A 701 10.86 -21.07 -21.79
CA GLY A 701 10.43 -19.98 -22.68
C GLY A 701 11.33 -18.74 -22.58
N ALA A 702 10.84 -17.60 -23.08
CA ALA A 702 11.57 -16.33 -23.04
C ALA A 702 10.71 -15.18 -22.48
N PHE A 703 11.30 -14.39 -21.57
CA PHE A 703 10.74 -13.09 -21.18
C PHE A 703 11.21 -12.02 -22.16
N GLY A 704 10.31 -11.14 -22.58
CA GLY A 704 10.69 -10.03 -23.44
C GLY A 704 9.81 -8.81 -23.32
N TRP A 705 10.12 -7.81 -24.13
CA TRP A 705 9.26 -6.67 -24.44
C TRP A 705 9.07 -6.65 -25.95
N TYR A 706 7.84 -6.50 -26.41
CA TYR A 706 7.55 -6.45 -27.84
C TYR A 706 6.59 -5.31 -28.10
N GLY A 707 7.07 -4.21 -28.68
CA GLY A 707 6.25 -3.02 -28.92
C GLY A 707 7.09 -1.82 -29.27
N ASN A 708 6.91 -1.27 -30.47
CA ASN A 708 7.51 0.00 -30.86
C ASN A 708 6.90 1.14 -30.00
N ASN A 709 7.74 1.89 -29.28
CA ASN A 709 7.63 3.26 -28.69
C ASN A 709 6.24 3.87 -28.31
N GLY A 710 5.14 3.13 -28.29
CA GLY A 710 3.78 3.68 -28.37
C GLY A 710 2.82 3.20 -27.28
N GLY A 711 3.32 2.81 -26.10
CA GLY A 711 2.51 2.25 -25.01
C GLY A 711 2.79 2.80 -23.61
N GLY A 712 3.59 3.88 -23.48
CA GLY A 712 4.01 4.40 -22.19
C GLY A 712 4.94 3.47 -21.39
N ALA A 713 5.23 3.81 -20.14
CA ALA A 713 6.19 3.09 -19.30
C ALA A 713 5.65 1.70 -18.90
N GLN A 714 6.52 0.69 -18.90
CA GLN A 714 6.21 -0.68 -18.53
C GLN A 714 7.21 -1.13 -17.47
N ASN A 715 6.75 -1.36 -16.24
CA ASN A 715 7.61 -1.70 -15.12
C ASN A 715 7.36 -3.14 -14.67
N VAL A 716 8.44 -3.87 -14.38
CA VAL A 716 8.38 -5.09 -13.55
C VAL A 716 9.22 -4.82 -12.32
N ILE A 717 8.58 -4.87 -11.15
CA ILE A 717 9.23 -4.60 -9.87
C ILE A 717 9.31 -5.91 -9.12
N THR A 718 10.53 -6.31 -8.77
CA THR A 718 10.83 -7.45 -7.89
C THR A 718 11.66 -6.94 -6.71
N PRO A 719 11.50 -7.50 -5.50
CA PRO A 719 12.42 -7.20 -4.39
C PRO A 719 13.86 -7.51 -4.78
N ARG A 720 14.79 -6.76 -4.18
CA ARG A 720 16.24 -6.96 -4.34
C ARG A 720 16.73 -8.21 -3.62
#